data_AF-A0A1E4F660-F1
#
_entry.id   AF-A0A1E4F660-F1
#
_cell.length_a   1.000
_cell.length_b   1.000
_cell.length_c   1.000
_cell.angle_alpha   90.00
_cell.angle_beta   90.00
_cell.angle_gamma   90.00
#
_symmetry.space_group_name_H-M   'P 1'
#
loop_
_entity.id
_entity.type
_entity.pdbx_description
1 polymer ?
#
loop_
_entity_poly.entity_id
_entity_poly.type
_entity_poly.pdbx_seq_one_letter_code
_entity_poly.pdbx_strand_id
1 'polypeptide(L)'
;MLVYWVLFSIWSLALHRNLDTGIFDLGIHCQAMWLFGQGLPDFLTTRGMASLADHFTPILFLLAPLARPELILTFQSAVLASAAWPLFRLARLELSEKPAFALALAYLLQPGLWSANLFDFHASTLAMGTLSWALWGLHSGQLPLYFASLLLTLGEGEALGVSVVLLSFEAWRAKRPRTALATLALGIGGILLAGSVMRAANGGQASQYQSLFLQPNWNVLSWLLYGALLLLPMAFLPLAGWPRLLPAVPVIAANCLSWRDGQRGLDHHYLASILPFLMWAAVAGLRRRRLPAWTLGILLVVNLLMHRWLLITALRPHPPLADLPAAASVSADNGPGAHLSLRPNLFMFPNPLQPLCWGNRIEAMVETMGEAGMPPLPGSLHRRLQECGLDYLVLSLDKDTWPLRPLDKAYWLSELRRSDLYREISPGVFERKEKTALRMPSSELVPRLSADGSVLVWADARGVWRQQMGEAPQRLGPGHSPEVSPDGQRVIFVSEDQNLVPRDRNCSADCFLWESGKLSRLGPEGPAGRVSAYWGGFQPDGRPLVLGYGPERKPAGESGLWIGPVREGVGMRIRADGWLEPSVATGLYSARVGKHYQLMKNGQPLTRGEIDCLEPSLSRDSCLAYNRGGRIRLEILHRYWDLGPGYNPCLSADGKWLAFARGGQIVWRKAR
;
A
#
# COMPACT_ATOMS: atom_id res chain seq x y z
N MET A 1 -29.62 18.12 7.24
CA MET A 1 -28.48 18.64 6.45
C MET A 1 -27.54 19.47 7.30
N LEU A 2 -27.90 20.70 7.70
CA LEU A 2 -27.03 21.55 8.53
C LEU A 2 -26.59 20.85 9.83
N VAL A 3 -27.52 20.22 10.55
CA VAL A 3 -27.22 19.44 11.76
C VAL A 3 -26.21 18.32 11.46
N TYR A 4 -26.39 17.55 10.38
CA TYR A 4 -25.45 16.51 9.97
C TYR A 4 -24.08 17.11 9.68
N TRP A 5 -24.01 18.16 8.86
CA TRP A 5 -22.75 18.80 8.49
C TRP A 5 -21.99 19.29 9.72
N VAL A 6 -22.64 20.00 10.64
CA VAL A 6 -22.00 20.51 11.86
C VAL A 6 -21.54 19.37 12.77
N LEU A 7 -22.42 18.39 13.05
CA LEU A 7 -22.09 17.28 13.95
C LEU A 7 -20.94 16.44 13.42
N PHE A 8 -20.98 16.06 12.14
CA PHE A 8 -19.91 15.24 11.55
C PHE A 8 -18.63 16.04 11.32
N SER A 9 -18.71 17.34 11.07
CA SER A 9 -17.51 18.19 11.06
C SER A 9 -16.84 18.17 12.43
N ILE A 10 -17.59 18.39 13.52
CA ILE A 10 -17.05 18.35 14.88
C ILE A 10 -16.43 16.97 15.17
N TRP A 11 -17.09 15.91 14.73
CA TRP A 11 -16.65 14.55 14.99
C TRP A 11 -15.41 14.16 14.18
N SER A 12 -15.39 14.36 12.86
CA SER A 12 -14.21 14.10 12.03
C SER A 12 -13.01 14.94 12.50
N LEU A 13 -13.24 16.19 12.94
CA LEU A 13 -12.18 17.01 13.54
C LEU A 13 -11.72 16.50 14.91
N ALA A 14 -12.61 15.92 15.72
CA ALA A 14 -12.22 15.29 16.97
C ALA A 14 -11.37 14.03 16.72
N LEU A 15 -11.76 13.19 15.76
CA LEU A 15 -10.96 12.04 15.32
C LEU A 15 -9.59 12.48 14.82
N HIS A 16 -9.55 13.51 13.96
CA HIS A 16 -8.30 14.09 13.49
C HIS A 16 -7.44 14.55 14.67
N ARG A 17 -7.95 15.41 15.56
CA ARG A 17 -7.20 15.88 16.74
C ARG A 17 -6.71 14.76 17.66
N ASN A 18 -7.41 13.63 17.68
CA ASN A 18 -7.01 12.47 18.46
C ASN A 18 -5.96 11.61 17.75
N LEU A 19 -5.50 11.92 16.53
CA LEU A 19 -4.63 11.08 15.70
C LEU A 19 -5.32 9.79 15.22
N ASP A 20 -6.64 9.80 15.05
CA ASP A 20 -7.43 8.67 14.50
C ASP A 20 -7.65 8.75 12.98
N THR A 21 -7.16 9.80 12.32
CA THR A 21 -7.12 9.91 10.86
C THR A 21 -5.79 9.41 10.31
N GLY A 22 -5.79 8.81 9.12
CA GLY A 22 -4.63 8.15 8.55
C GLY A 22 -3.85 8.96 7.51
N ILE A 23 -2.54 8.74 7.46
CA ILE A 23 -1.68 9.14 6.35
C ILE A 23 -2.10 8.45 5.05
N PHE A 24 -2.66 7.24 5.12
CA PHE A 24 -2.94 6.39 3.96
C PHE A 24 -4.18 6.77 3.17
N ASP A 25 -5.18 7.43 3.75
CA ASP A 25 -6.31 7.97 2.97
C ASP A 25 -6.25 9.49 2.99
N LEU A 26 -6.46 10.11 4.16
CA LEU A 26 -6.47 11.57 4.30
C LEU A 26 -5.12 12.20 3.91
N GLY A 27 -4.01 11.64 4.39
CA GLY A 27 -2.67 12.21 4.17
C GLY A 27 -2.23 12.22 2.70
N ILE A 28 -2.52 11.16 1.94
CA ILE A 28 -2.26 11.08 0.48
C ILE A 28 -2.93 12.23 -0.25
N HIS A 29 -4.24 12.39 -0.05
CA HIS A 29 -5.01 13.41 -0.74
C HIS A 29 -4.63 14.82 -0.31
N CYS A 30 -4.36 15.04 0.98
CA CYS A 30 -3.86 16.32 1.47
C CYS A 30 -2.49 16.68 0.88
N GLN A 31 -1.57 15.71 0.80
CA GLN A 31 -0.26 15.92 0.19
C GLN A 31 -0.40 16.24 -1.30
N ALA A 32 -1.23 15.50 -2.05
CA ALA A 32 -1.49 15.75 -3.47
C ALA A 32 -2.03 17.17 -3.71
N MET A 33 -3.11 17.54 -3.01
CA MET A 33 -3.72 18.86 -3.09
C MET A 33 -2.74 19.98 -2.73
N TRP A 34 -1.91 19.76 -1.71
CA TRP A 34 -0.89 20.72 -1.29
C TRP A 34 0.19 20.91 -2.36
N LEU A 35 0.71 19.82 -2.93
CA LEU A 35 1.70 19.87 -4.02
C LEU A 35 1.15 20.64 -5.22
N PHE A 36 -0.10 20.39 -5.62
CA PHE A 36 -0.76 21.14 -6.69
C PHE A 36 -0.90 22.63 -6.37
N GLY A 37 -1.33 22.96 -5.15
CA GLY A 37 -1.47 24.34 -4.71
C GLY A 37 -0.15 25.11 -4.67
N GLN A 38 0.98 24.41 -4.49
CA GLN A 38 2.32 25.00 -4.51
C GLN A 38 2.99 24.98 -5.91
N GLY A 39 2.36 24.37 -6.91
CA GLY A 39 2.98 24.17 -8.23
C GLY A 39 4.20 23.24 -8.21
N LEU A 40 4.25 22.32 -7.23
CA LEU A 40 5.33 21.35 -7.08
C LEU A 40 5.05 20.07 -7.89
N PRO A 41 6.09 19.28 -8.22
CA PRO A 41 5.90 18.01 -8.93
C PRO A 41 4.94 17.06 -8.21
N ASP A 42 4.09 16.38 -8.98
CA ASP A 42 3.17 15.35 -8.49
C ASP A 42 3.92 14.06 -8.14
N PHE A 43 4.51 14.03 -6.95
CA PHE A 43 5.16 12.86 -6.39
C PHE A 43 4.82 12.70 -4.92
N LEU A 44 4.00 11.71 -4.60
CA LEU A 44 3.56 11.43 -3.24
C LEU A 44 4.59 10.55 -2.56
N THR A 45 5.38 11.11 -1.65
CA THR A 45 6.37 10.33 -0.87
C THR A 45 5.72 9.33 0.08
N THR A 46 4.45 9.52 0.42
CA THR A 46 3.64 8.57 1.20
C THR A 46 3.29 7.32 0.41
N ARG A 47 3.27 7.41 -0.94
CA ARG A 47 2.92 6.32 -1.86
C ARG A 47 4.05 5.88 -2.77
N GLY A 48 5.06 6.70 -2.99
CA GLY A 48 6.14 6.42 -3.94
C GLY A 48 5.75 6.55 -5.41
N MET A 49 4.68 7.28 -5.72
CA MET A 49 4.17 7.44 -7.08
C MET A 49 3.46 8.79 -7.26
N ALA A 50 3.14 9.15 -8.50
CA ALA A 50 2.31 10.32 -8.79
C ALA A 50 0.86 10.07 -8.33
N SER A 51 0.11 11.10 -7.92
CA SER A 51 -1.25 10.93 -7.43
C SER A 51 -2.17 10.34 -8.50
N LEU A 52 -1.98 10.75 -9.76
CA LEU A 52 -2.75 10.22 -10.90
C LEU A 52 -2.31 8.81 -11.32
N ALA A 53 -1.17 8.32 -10.83
CA ALA A 53 -0.76 6.93 -10.98
C ALA A 53 -1.50 6.03 -9.97
N ASP A 54 -1.82 6.58 -8.79
CA ASP A 54 -2.59 5.91 -7.74
C ASP A 54 -4.07 5.83 -8.14
N HIS A 55 -4.75 6.97 -8.22
CA HIS A 55 -6.17 7.06 -8.61
C HIS A 55 -6.41 8.16 -9.65
N PHE A 56 -7.37 7.93 -10.55
CA PHE A 56 -7.81 9.00 -11.45
C PHE A 56 -8.68 10.02 -10.71
N THR A 57 -8.03 10.95 -10.02
CA THR A 57 -8.65 11.94 -9.13
C THR A 57 -8.30 13.39 -9.51
N PRO A 58 -8.51 13.83 -10.77
CA PRO A 58 -8.21 15.21 -11.17
C PRO A 58 -9.05 16.25 -10.43
N ILE A 59 -10.12 15.86 -9.72
CA ILE A 59 -10.87 16.77 -8.85
C ILE A 59 -9.98 17.40 -7.76
N LEU A 60 -8.90 16.73 -7.35
CA LEU A 60 -7.97 17.25 -6.34
C LEU A 60 -7.27 18.54 -6.79
N PHE A 61 -7.13 18.81 -8.09
CA PHE A 61 -6.65 20.12 -8.58
C PHE A 61 -7.61 21.25 -8.24
N LEU A 62 -8.92 21.01 -8.36
CA LEU A 62 -9.95 21.99 -8.00
C LEU A 62 -10.02 22.19 -6.48
N LEU A 63 -9.73 21.12 -5.72
CA LEU A 63 -9.76 21.12 -4.25
C LEU A 63 -8.43 21.54 -3.62
N ALA A 64 -7.39 21.85 -4.41
CA ALA A 64 -6.08 22.27 -3.91
C ALA A 64 -6.12 23.39 -2.83
N PRO A 65 -7.00 24.43 -2.91
CA PRO A 65 -7.14 25.43 -1.85
C PRO A 65 -7.62 24.87 -0.51
N LEU A 66 -8.20 23.66 -0.49
CA LEU A 66 -8.71 22.97 0.69
C LEU A 66 -7.74 21.90 1.20
N ALA A 67 -6.47 21.90 0.77
CA ALA A 67 -5.49 20.86 1.10
C ALA A 67 -5.33 20.57 2.60
N ARG A 68 -5.66 21.54 3.47
CA ARG A 68 -5.61 21.36 4.93
C ARG A 68 -6.57 20.26 5.38
N PRO A 69 -6.11 19.27 6.17
CA PRO A 69 -6.95 18.18 6.66
C PRO A 69 -8.29 18.63 7.27
N GLU A 70 -8.29 19.70 8.07
CA GLU A 70 -9.51 20.19 8.71
C GLU A 70 -10.51 20.76 7.70
N LEU A 71 -10.02 21.44 6.67
CA LEU A 71 -10.89 22.02 5.64
C LEU A 71 -11.50 20.93 4.77
N ILE A 72 -10.70 19.95 4.35
CA ILE A 72 -11.22 18.89 3.47
C ILE A 72 -12.19 17.95 4.20
N LEU A 73 -11.97 17.65 5.49
CA LEU A 73 -12.89 16.83 6.28
C LEU A 73 -14.26 17.52 6.46
N THR A 74 -14.26 18.83 6.75
CA THR A 74 -15.51 19.60 6.88
C THR A 74 -16.20 19.81 5.53
N PHE A 75 -15.44 19.93 4.44
CA PHE A 75 -15.95 19.98 3.08
C PHE A 75 -16.61 18.66 2.65
N GLN A 76 -15.97 17.51 2.92
CA GLN A 76 -16.57 16.19 2.69
C GLN A 76 -17.91 16.05 3.40
N SER A 77 -17.96 16.41 4.68
CA SER A 77 -19.21 16.42 5.46
C SER A 77 -20.29 17.31 4.84
N ALA A 78 -19.93 18.45 4.26
CA ALA A 78 -20.86 19.34 3.57
C ALA A 78 -21.41 18.72 2.28
N VAL A 79 -20.54 18.12 1.44
CA VAL A 79 -20.93 17.47 0.18
C VAL A 79 -21.86 16.29 0.45
N LEU A 80 -21.50 15.44 1.42
CA LEU A 80 -22.33 14.32 1.87
C LEU A 80 -23.69 14.79 2.40
N ALA A 81 -23.72 15.83 3.25
CA ALA A 81 -24.98 16.41 3.73
C ALA A 81 -25.83 16.97 2.58
N SER A 82 -25.18 17.56 1.56
CA SER A 82 -25.84 18.22 0.42
C SER A 82 -26.71 17.26 -0.39
N ALA A 83 -26.31 15.98 -0.48
CA ALA A 83 -27.00 14.94 -1.25
C ALA A 83 -28.43 14.66 -0.77
N ALA A 84 -28.73 14.93 0.51
CA ALA A 84 -30.07 14.72 1.06
C ALA A 84 -31.12 15.59 0.36
N TRP A 85 -30.76 16.79 -0.09
CA TRP A 85 -31.69 17.68 -0.79
C TRP A 85 -32.11 17.17 -2.19
N PRO A 86 -31.19 16.87 -3.13
CA PRO A 86 -31.59 16.35 -4.43
C PRO A 86 -32.32 15.01 -4.28
N LEU A 87 -31.93 14.15 -3.33
CA LEU A 87 -32.65 12.90 -3.04
C LEU A 87 -34.08 13.13 -2.52
N PHE A 88 -34.29 14.09 -1.60
CA PHE A 88 -35.63 14.49 -1.17
C PHE A 88 -36.47 15.00 -2.35
N ARG A 89 -35.89 15.89 -3.17
CA ARG A 89 -36.58 16.46 -4.33
C ARG A 89 -36.93 15.38 -5.37
N LEU A 90 -36.03 14.43 -5.60
CA LEU A 90 -36.27 13.27 -6.45
C LEU A 90 -37.42 12.40 -5.90
N ALA A 91 -37.44 12.16 -4.59
CA ALA A 91 -38.51 11.42 -3.94
C ALA A 91 -39.87 12.13 -4.04
N ARG A 92 -39.91 13.47 -3.94
CA ARG A 92 -41.13 14.28 -4.08
C ARG A 92 -41.77 14.23 -5.47
N LEU A 93 -41.04 13.80 -6.51
CA LEU A 93 -41.61 13.57 -7.83
C LEU A 93 -42.58 12.37 -7.84
N GLU A 94 -42.49 11.49 -6.86
CA GLU A 94 -43.18 10.19 -6.86
C GLU A 94 -43.97 9.90 -5.57
N LEU A 95 -43.63 10.56 -4.48
CA LEU A 95 -44.15 10.31 -3.15
C LEU A 95 -44.68 11.60 -2.50
N SER A 96 -45.59 11.46 -1.54
CA SER A 96 -46.01 12.56 -0.68
C SER A 96 -44.86 13.03 0.22
N GLU A 97 -45.03 14.16 0.89
CA GLU A 97 -43.95 14.84 1.60
C GLU A 97 -43.34 14.01 2.74
N LYS A 98 -44.19 13.41 3.58
CA LYS A 98 -43.75 12.59 4.73
C LYS A 98 -42.83 11.43 4.33
N PRO A 99 -43.20 10.52 3.41
CA PRO A 99 -42.31 9.44 2.98
C PRO A 99 -41.06 9.95 2.24
N ALA A 100 -41.17 11.02 1.46
CA ALA A 100 -39.98 11.63 0.82
C ALA A 100 -38.99 12.18 1.87
N PHE A 101 -39.49 12.86 2.89
CA PHE A 101 -38.70 13.36 4.01
C PHE A 101 -38.07 12.22 4.80
N ALA A 102 -38.85 11.17 5.10
CA ALA A 102 -38.36 9.99 5.82
C ALA A 102 -37.21 9.30 5.08
N LEU A 103 -37.27 9.19 3.74
CA LEU A 103 -36.16 8.65 2.94
C LEU A 103 -34.93 9.58 2.94
N ALA A 104 -35.12 10.90 2.84
CA ALA A 104 -33.99 11.83 2.94
C ALA A 104 -33.32 11.80 4.33
N LEU A 105 -34.12 11.62 5.39
CA LEU A 105 -33.61 11.39 6.74
C LEU A 105 -32.90 10.03 6.86
N ALA A 106 -33.45 8.98 6.23
CA ALA A 106 -32.83 7.66 6.17
C ALA A 106 -31.44 7.69 5.54
N TYR A 107 -31.27 8.46 4.47
CA TYR A 107 -29.96 8.72 3.86
C TYR A 107 -28.99 9.32 4.88
N LEU A 108 -29.39 10.40 5.57
CA LEU A 108 -28.56 11.06 6.58
C LEU A 108 -28.28 10.20 7.81
N LEU A 109 -29.07 9.16 8.05
CA LEU A 109 -28.87 8.18 9.12
C LEU A 109 -28.20 6.90 8.61
N GLN A 110 -27.78 6.80 7.37
CA GLN A 110 -27.31 5.55 6.81
C GLN A 110 -25.93 5.15 7.42
N PRO A 111 -25.75 3.91 7.94
CA PRO A 111 -24.49 3.43 8.54
C PRO A 111 -23.23 3.67 7.73
N GLY A 112 -23.22 3.25 6.46
CA GLY A 112 -22.11 3.49 5.56
C GLY A 112 -21.92 4.96 5.15
N LEU A 113 -22.95 5.82 5.20
CA LEU A 113 -22.75 7.27 5.08
C LEU A 113 -21.95 7.80 6.27
N TRP A 114 -22.29 7.38 7.49
CA TRP A 114 -21.59 7.80 8.70
C TRP A 114 -20.15 7.28 8.70
N SER A 115 -19.95 6.00 8.43
CA SER A 115 -18.63 5.39 8.34
C SER A 115 -17.77 6.05 7.26
N ALA A 116 -18.30 6.25 6.04
CA ALA A 116 -17.54 6.91 4.97
C ALA A 116 -17.13 8.34 5.33
N ASN A 117 -17.93 9.04 6.15
CA ASN A 117 -17.61 10.40 6.58
C ASN A 117 -16.58 10.45 7.74
N LEU A 118 -16.57 9.41 8.59
CA LEU A 118 -15.74 9.33 9.79
C LEU A 118 -14.43 8.54 9.59
N PHE A 119 -14.31 7.74 8.53
CA PHE A 119 -13.11 6.94 8.26
C PHE A 119 -11.90 7.82 7.92
N ASP A 120 -11.96 8.57 6.82
CA ASP A 120 -10.98 9.57 6.39
C ASP A 120 -11.54 10.31 5.16
N PHE A 121 -10.83 11.31 4.65
CA PHE A 121 -11.16 11.87 3.33
C PHE A 121 -10.75 10.91 2.23
N HIS A 122 -11.66 10.63 1.30
CA HIS A 122 -11.35 9.96 0.04
C HIS A 122 -12.17 10.58 -1.09
N ALA A 123 -11.54 10.86 -2.24
CA ALA A 123 -12.20 11.60 -3.33
C ALA A 123 -13.51 10.94 -3.81
N SER A 124 -13.55 9.61 -3.84
CA SER A 124 -14.73 8.83 -4.23
C SER A 124 -15.96 9.03 -3.33
N THR A 125 -15.79 9.51 -2.08
CA THR A 125 -16.93 9.82 -1.21
C THR A 125 -17.82 10.92 -1.77
N LEU A 126 -17.23 11.86 -2.51
CA LEU A 126 -17.92 13.00 -3.13
C LEU A 126 -18.97 12.54 -4.15
N ALA A 127 -18.83 11.32 -4.69
CA ALA A 127 -19.77 10.69 -5.61
C ALA A 127 -21.17 10.60 -5.03
N MET A 128 -21.31 10.46 -3.70
CA MET A 128 -22.64 10.48 -3.07
C MET A 128 -23.37 11.80 -3.35
N GLY A 129 -22.65 12.92 -3.31
CA GLY A 129 -23.17 14.24 -3.64
C GLY A 129 -23.36 14.44 -5.13
N THR A 130 -22.30 14.27 -5.92
CA THR A 130 -22.30 14.59 -7.35
C THR A 130 -23.24 13.70 -8.15
N LEU A 131 -23.33 12.40 -7.87
CA LEU A 131 -24.32 11.52 -8.50
C LEU A 131 -25.76 11.86 -8.09
N SER A 132 -26.00 12.25 -6.83
CA SER A 132 -27.35 12.66 -6.39
C SER A 132 -27.81 13.93 -7.11
N TRP A 133 -26.91 14.91 -7.27
CA TRP A 133 -27.17 16.12 -8.06
C TRP A 133 -27.34 15.83 -9.55
N ALA A 134 -26.57 14.90 -10.11
CA ALA A 134 -26.76 14.44 -11.48
C ALA A 134 -28.15 13.82 -11.67
N LEU A 135 -28.56 12.90 -10.78
CA LEU A 135 -29.90 12.30 -10.82
C LEU A 135 -31.01 13.36 -10.78
N TRP A 136 -30.89 14.35 -9.89
CA TRP A 136 -31.82 15.47 -9.83
C TRP A 136 -31.80 16.33 -11.10
N GLY A 137 -30.62 16.69 -11.62
CA GLY A 137 -30.46 17.48 -12.84
C GLY A 137 -31.13 16.81 -14.06
N LEU A 138 -30.96 15.49 -14.19
CA LEU A 138 -31.60 14.71 -15.25
C LEU A 138 -33.13 14.79 -15.15
N HIS A 139 -33.69 14.51 -13.97
CA HIS A 139 -35.15 14.43 -13.78
C HIS A 139 -35.84 15.79 -13.72
N SER A 140 -35.16 16.82 -13.23
CA SER A 140 -35.67 18.20 -13.21
C SER A 140 -35.54 18.93 -14.56
N GLY A 141 -34.82 18.36 -15.53
CA GLY A 141 -34.58 19.00 -16.83
C GLY A 141 -33.41 19.97 -16.89
N GLN A 142 -32.67 20.14 -15.79
CA GLN A 142 -31.53 21.04 -15.71
C GLN A 142 -30.27 20.35 -16.25
N LEU A 143 -30.15 20.27 -17.58
CA LEU A 143 -29.03 19.60 -18.24
C LEU A 143 -27.64 20.17 -17.91
N PRO A 144 -27.44 21.49 -17.74
CA PRO A 144 -26.14 22.01 -17.30
C PRO A 144 -25.71 21.45 -15.94
N LEU A 145 -26.62 21.41 -14.96
CA LEU A 145 -26.38 20.83 -13.65
C LEU A 145 -26.07 19.33 -13.76
N TYR A 146 -26.81 18.61 -14.60
CA TYR A 146 -26.59 17.19 -14.86
C TYR A 146 -25.17 16.91 -15.37
N PHE A 147 -24.75 17.56 -16.46
CA PHE A 147 -23.44 17.33 -17.05
C PHE A 147 -22.29 17.87 -16.19
N ALA A 148 -22.47 19.02 -15.53
CA ALA A 148 -21.47 19.52 -14.58
C ALA A 148 -21.25 18.52 -13.43
N SER A 149 -22.34 17.95 -12.89
CA SER A 149 -22.25 16.94 -11.83
C SER A 149 -21.56 15.67 -12.32
N LEU A 150 -21.87 15.20 -13.54
CA LEU A 150 -21.20 14.03 -14.12
C LEU A 150 -19.71 14.26 -14.38
N LEU A 151 -19.31 15.45 -14.81
CA LEU A 151 -17.89 15.79 -14.98
C LEU A 151 -17.14 15.75 -13.65
N LEU A 152 -17.75 16.26 -12.57
CA LEU A 152 -17.18 16.13 -11.22
C LEU A 152 -17.10 14.66 -10.80
N THR A 153 -18.17 13.88 -11.00
CA THR A 153 -18.19 12.44 -10.71
C THR A 153 -17.04 11.71 -11.41
N LEU A 154 -16.78 11.97 -12.70
CA LEU A 154 -15.69 11.33 -13.43
C LEU A 154 -14.30 11.71 -12.90
N GLY A 155 -14.18 12.86 -12.23
CA GLY A 155 -12.94 13.32 -11.62
C GLY A 155 -12.66 12.76 -10.23
N GLU A 156 -13.56 11.95 -9.66
CA GLU A 156 -13.47 11.40 -8.30
C GLU A 156 -12.92 9.96 -8.25
N GLY A 157 -12.79 9.30 -9.40
CA GLY A 157 -12.21 7.95 -9.49
C GLY A 157 -12.50 7.22 -10.81
N GLU A 158 -11.59 6.33 -11.19
CA GLU A 158 -11.60 5.60 -12.46
C GLU A 158 -12.79 4.65 -12.64
N ALA A 159 -13.35 4.10 -11.56
CA ALA A 159 -14.47 3.16 -11.60
C ALA A 159 -15.81 3.84 -11.94
N LEU A 160 -15.93 5.15 -11.73
CA LEU A 160 -17.21 5.87 -11.81
C LEU A 160 -17.72 6.02 -13.24
N GLY A 161 -16.84 5.93 -14.24
CA GLY A 161 -17.22 5.99 -15.65
C GLY A 161 -18.22 4.91 -16.06
N VAL A 162 -18.14 3.71 -15.45
CA VAL A 162 -19.07 2.62 -15.75
C VAL A 162 -20.48 2.93 -15.24
N SER A 163 -20.59 3.56 -14.05
CA SER A 163 -21.88 4.03 -13.53
C SER A 163 -22.47 5.13 -14.42
N VAL A 164 -21.66 6.03 -14.95
CA VAL A 164 -22.11 7.08 -15.90
C VAL A 164 -22.60 6.44 -17.21
N VAL A 165 -21.89 5.45 -17.76
CA VAL A 165 -22.34 4.70 -18.94
C VAL A 165 -23.73 4.11 -18.71
N LEU A 166 -23.97 3.47 -17.57
CA LEU A 166 -25.25 2.86 -17.27
C LEU A 166 -26.36 3.88 -16.95
N LEU A 167 -26.00 5.08 -16.49
CA LEU A 167 -26.95 6.17 -16.32
C LEU A 167 -27.51 6.68 -17.67
N SER A 168 -26.79 6.44 -18.77
CA SER A 168 -27.26 6.78 -20.12
C SER A 168 -28.58 6.08 -20.48
N PHE A 169 -28.80 4.86 -19.97
CA PHE A 169 -30.07 4.14 -20.12
C PHE A 169 -31.24 4.87 -19.45
N GLU A 170 -31.01 5.54 -18.31
CA GLU A 170 -32.06 6.28 -17.63
C GLU A 170 -32.40 7.57 -18.37
N ALA A 171 -31.42 8.26 -18.96
CA ALA A 171 -31.68 9.37 -19.88
C ALA A 171 -32.47 8.91 -21.13
N TRP A 172 -32.19 7.71 -21.64
CA TRP A 172 -32.95 7.10 -22.73
C TRP A 172 -34.40 6.82 -22.34
N ARG A 173 -34.63 6.19 -21.16
CA ARG A 173 -35.97 5.92 -20.62
C ARG A 173 -36.76 7.20 -20.33
N ALA A 174 -36.08 8.29 -19.97
CA ALA A 174 -36.66 9.62 -19.87
C ALA A 174 -37.01 10.26 -21.22
N LYS A 175 -36.93 9.50 -22.33
CA LYS A 175 -37.19 9.93 -23.71
C LYS A 175 -36.28 11.08 -24.16
N ARG A 176 -35.02 11.10 -23.69
CA ARG A 176 -34.00 12.09 -24.05
C ARG A 176 -32.80 11.44 -24.75
N PRO A 177 -32.95 10.98 -26.01
CA PRO A 177 -31.92 10.19 -26.70
C PRO A 177 -30.60 10.95 -26.91
N ARG A 178 -30.66 12.26 -27.14
CA ARG A 178 -29.45 13.10 -27.27
C ARG A 178 -28.67 13.18 -25.94
N THR A 179 -29.39 13.36 -24.83
CA THR A 179 -28.79 13.33 -23.49
C THR A 179 -28.22 11.95 -23.15
N ALA A 180 -28.92 10.88 -23.54
CA ALA A 180 -28.43 9.52 -23.39
C ALA A 180 -27.13 9.29 -24.16
N LEU A 181 -27.08 9.65 -25.45
CA LEU A 181 -25.87 9.50 -26.27
C LEU A 181 -24.70 10.33 -25.72
N ALA A 182 -24.95 11.57 -25.29
CA ALA A 182 -23.93 12.40 -24.67
C ALA A 182 -23.44 11.82 -23.32
N THR A 183 -24.34 11.27 -22.50
CA THR A 183 -23.98 10.58 -21.24
C THR A 183 -23.14 9.34 -21.51
N LEU A 184 -23.52 8.55 -22.53
CA LEU A 184 -22.79 7.35 -22.95
C LEU A 184 -21.38 7.70 -23.43
N ALA A 185 -21.27 8.69 -24.32
CA ALA A 185 -19.99 9.17 -24.83
C ALA A 185 -19.10 9.73 -23.70
N LEU A 186 -19.69 10.48 -22.77
CA LEU A 186 -18.99 11.03 -21.62
C LEU A 186 -18.48 9.92 -20.68
N GLY A 187 -19.30 8.91 -20.38
CA GLY A 187 -18.90 7.76 -19.55
C GLY A 187 -17.79 6.92 -20.19
N ILE A 188 -17.93 6.57 -21.48
CA ILE A 188 -16.90 5.84 -22.23
C ILE A 188 -15.61 6.65 -22.31
N GLY A 189 -15.72 7.94 -22.67
CA GLY A 189 -14.58 8.86 -22.72
C GLY A 189 -13.87 8.97 -21.37
N GLY A 190 -14.62 9.05 -20.27
CA GLY A 190 -14.09 9.04 -18.91
C GLY A 190 -13.30 7.78 -18.58
N ILE A 191 -13.81 6.59 -18.90
CA ILE A 191 -13.09 5.31 -18.69
C ILE A 191 -11.79 5.28 -19.48
N LEU A 192 -11.85 5.64 -20.77
CA LEU A 192 -10.69 5.62 -21.66
C LEU A 192 -9.63 6.64 -21.22
N LEU A 193 -10.07 7.85 -20.83
CA LEU A 193 -9.19 8.90 -20.33
C LEU A 193 -8.53 8.46 -19.01
N ALA A 194 -9.32 8.01 -18.03
CA ALA A 194 -8.82 7.56 -16.74
C ALA A 194 -7.77 6.46 -16.91
N GLY A 195 -8.11 5.41 -17.67
CA GLY A 195 -7.17 4.31 -17.93
C GLY A 195 -5.91 4.76 -18.67
N SER A 196 -5.99 5.71 -19.59
CA SER A 196 -4.84 6.21 -20.34
C SER A 196 -3.93 7.09 -19.50
N VAL A 197 -4.51 8.00 -18.70
CA VAL A 197 -3.78 8.87 -17.78
C VAL A 197 -3.09 8.04 -16.70
N MET A 198 -3.80 7.11 -16.07
CA MET A 198 -3.22 6.24 -15.03
C MET A 198 -2.10 5.36 -15.60
N ARG A 199 -2.28 4.78 -16.80
CA ARG A 199 -1.21 4.00 -17.46
C ARG A 199 0.01 4.87 -17.76
N ALA A 200 -0.19 6.07 -18.30
CA ALA A 200 0.90 7.00 -18.58
C ALA A 200 1.66 7.39 -17.29
N ALA A 201 0.92 7.70 -16.22
CA ALA A 201 1.48 8.04 -14.91
C ALA A 201 2.21 6.85 -14.26
N ASN A 202 1.80 5.61 -14.56
CA ASN A 202 2.48 4.37 -14.14
C ASN A 202 3.58 3.90 -15.12
N GLY A 203 4.11 4.78 -15.99
CA GLY A 203 5.20 4.41 -16.91
C GLY A 203 4.81 3.35 -17.95
N GLY A 204 3.53 3.30 -18.32
CA GLY A 204 2.96 2.32 -19.25
C GLY A 204 2.39 1.06 -18.57
N GLN A 205 2.58 0.90 -17.26
CA GLN A 205 2.07 -0.24 -16.51
C GLN A 205 0.58 -0.10 -16.18
N ALA A 206 -0.04 -1.24 -15.92
CA ALA A 206 -1.38 -1.30 -15.34
C ALA A 206 -1.42 -0.69 -13.93
N SER A 207 -2.58 -0.19 -13.53
CA SER A 207 -2.81 0.24 -12.15
C SER A 207 -2.70 -0.95 -11.20
N GLN A 208 -2.10 -0.71 -10.03
CA GLN A 208 -2.04 -1.67 -8.93
C GLN A 208 -3.43 -2.23 -8.54
N TYR A 209 -4.50 -1.47 -8.74
CA TYR A 209 -5.87 -1.91 -8.40
C TYR A 209 -6.40 -3.02 -9.31
N GLN A 210 -5.72 -3.35 -10.41
CA GLN A 210 -6.03 -4.57 -11.16
C GLN A 210 -5.79 -5.84 -10.32
N SER A 211 -4.87 -5.79 -9.35
CA SER A 211 -4.59 -6.93 -8.46
C SER A 211 -5.82 -7.37 -7.66
N LEU A 212 -6.74 -6.43 -7.37
CA LEU A 212 -8.00 -6.69 -6.67
C LEU A 212 -8.84 -7.80 -7.30
N PHE A 213 -8.69 -8.03 -8.61
CA PHE A 213 -9.50 -8.97 -9.37
C PHE A 213 -8.68 -10.14 -9.93
N LEU A 214 -7.40 -10.28 -9.57
CA LEU A 214 -6.56 -11.40 -10.01
C LEU A 214 -6.94 -12.71 -9.32
N GLN A 215 -7.40 -12.63 -8.07
CA GLN A 215 -7.93 -13.75 -7.29
C GLN A 215 -9.37 -13.44 -6.88
N PRO A 216 -10.34 -13.53 -7.80
CA PRO A 216 -11.69 -13.10 -7.49
C PRO A 216 -12.28 -13.87 -6.32
N ASN A 217 -12.94 -13.17 -5.41
CA ASN A 217 -13.65 -13.80 -4.32
C ASN A 217 -14.97 -14.41 -4.83
N TRP A 218 -15.05 -15.73 -4.93
CA TRP A 218 -16.25 -16.48 -5.33
C TRP A 218 -17.15 -16.92 -4.17
N ASN A 219 -16.94 -16.40 -2.96
CA ASN A 219 -17.73 -16.74 -1.78
C ASN A 219 -19.12 -16.10 -1.85
N VAL A 220 -20.09 -16.86 -2.37
CA VAL A 220 -21.49 -16.44 -2.51
C VAL A 220 -22.11 -16.02 -1.19
N LEU A 221 -21.75 -16.67 -0.06
CA LEU A 221 -22.27 -16.26 1.25
C LEU A 221 -21.81 -14.85 1.62
N SER A 222 -20.54 -14.52 1.36
CA SER A 222 -20.02 -13.17 1.56
C SER A 222 -20.77 -12.14 0.70
N TRP A 223 -21.10 -12.49 -0.55
CA TRP A 223 -21.88 -11.62 -1.44
C TRP A 223 -23.31 -11.40 -0.93
N LEU A 224 -23.96 -12.46 -0.43
CA LEU A 224 -25.31 -12.39 0.14
C LEU A 224 -25.33 -11.53 1.41
N LEU A 225 -24.32 -11.68 2.29
CA LEU A 225 -24.17 -10.86 3.49
C LEU A 225 -23.93 -9.39 3.15
N TYR A 226 -23.06 -9.11 2.17
CA TYR A 226 -22.86 -7.75 1.67
C TYR A 226 -24.14 -7.15 1.09
N GLY A 227 -24.87 -7.91 0.27
CA GLY A 227 -26.18 -7.50 -0.24
C GLY A 227 -27.19 -7.20 0.88
N ALA A 228 -27.22 -8.01 1.94
CA ALA A 228 -28.04 -7.75 3.12
C ALA A 228 -27.60 -6.46 3.85
N LEU A 229 -26.31 -6.20 4.00
CA LEU A 229 -25.78 -4.96 4.58
C LEU A 229 -26.20 -3.71 3.79
N LEU A 230 -26.22 -3.80 2.46
CA LEU A 230 -26.67 -2.71 1.59
C LEU A 230 -28.19 -2.45 1.69
N LEU A 231 -28.98 -3.51 1.84
CA LEU A 231 -30.44 -3.46 1.70
C LEU A 231 -31.20 -3.34 3.02
N LEU A 232 -30.67 -3.90 4.11
CA LEU A 232 -31.32 -3.91 5.43
C LEU A 232 -31.57 -2.49 5.98
N PRO A 233 -30.63 -1.52 5.90
CA PRO A 233 -30.87 -0.14 6.33
C PRO A 233 -32.00 0.54 5.54
N MET A 234 -32.35 0.00 4.36
CA MET A 234 -33.40 0.50 3.48
C MET A 234 -34.64 -0.39 3.49
N ALA A 235 -34.79 -1.28 4.48
CA ALA A 235 -35.89 -2.24 4.60
C ALA A 235 -36.15 -3.05 3.30
N PHE A 236 -35.09 -3.34 2.53
CA PHE A 236 -35.14 -4.04 1.25
C PHE A 236 -36.01 -3.35 0.16
N LEU A 237 -36.44 -2.10 0.38
CA LEU A 237 -37.18 -1.31 -0.61
C LEU A 237 -36.49 -1.24 -1.99
N PRO A 238 -35.15 -1.12 -2.08
CA PRO A 238 -34.48 -1.06 -3.37
C PRO A 238 -34.76 -2.27 -4.29
N LEU A 239 -35.03 -3.46 -3.73
CA LEU A 239 -35.37 -4.65 -4.53
C LEU A 239 -36.68 -4.47 -5.31
N ALA A 240 -37.68 -3.84 -4.67
CA ALA A 240 -38.93 -3.52 -5.35
C ALA A 240 -38.76 -2.41 -6.41
N GLY A 241 -37.68 -1.64 -6.36
CA GLY A 241 -37.31 -0.58 -7.32
C GLY A 241 -36.10 -0.90 -8.19
N TRP A 242 -35.74 -2.18 -8.34
CA TRP A 242 -34.44 -2.63 -8.86
C TRP A 242 -33.95 -2.03 -10.18
N PRO A 243 -34.79 -1.62 -11.17
CA PRO A 243 -34.25 -1.06 -12.41
C PRO A 243 -33.40 0.20 -12.19
N ARG A 244 -33.63 0.92 -11.08
CA ARG A 244 -32.86 2.12 -10.69
C ARG A 244 -31.50 1.82 -10.08
N LEU A 245 -31.23 0.54 -9.77
CA LEU A 245 -29.92 0.08 -9.29
C LEU A 245 -28.96 -0.19 -10.43
N LEU A 246 -29.41 -0.19 -11.69
CA LEU A 246 -28.58 -0.55 -12.84
C LEU A 246 -27.23 0.18 -12.84
N PRO A 247 -27.14 1.51 -12.58
CA PRO A 247 -25.85 2.20 -12.54
C PRO A 247 -24.89 1.77 -11.40
N ALA A 248 -25.42 1.19 -10.32
CA ALA A 248 -24.63 0.70 -9.19
C ALA A 248 -24.15 -0.75 -9.37
N VAL A 249 -24.77 -1.53 -10.26
CA VAL A 249 -24.47 -2.96 -10.44
C VAL A 249 -22.98 -3.23 -10.70
N PRO A 250 -22.27 -2.49 -11.57
CA PRO A 250 -20.85 -2.76 -11.83
C PRO A 250 -19.99 -2.57 -10.59
N VAL A 251 -20.26 -1.56 -9.77
CA VAL A 251 -19.52 -1.30 -8.54
C VAL A 251 -19.83 -2.38 -7.49
N ILE A 252 -21.10 -2.76 -7.33
CA ILE A 252 -21.49 -3.86 -6.43
C ILE A 252 -20.79 -5.16 -6.86
N ALA A 253 -20.77 -5.45 -8.16
CA ALA A 253 -20.09 -6.62 -8.70
C ALA A 253 -18.58 -6.58 -8.48
N ALA A 254 -17.94 -5.42 -8.69
CA ALA A 254 -16.52 -5.23 -8.39
C ALA A 254 -16.24 -5.48 -6.90
N ASN A 255 -17.02 -4.90 -5.99
CA ASN A 255 -16.84 -5.11 -4.55
C ASN A 255 -17.01 -6.59 -4.16
N CYS A 256 -17.98 -7.30 -4.75
CA CYS A 256 -18.17 -8.74 -4.53
C CYS A 256 -16.97 -9.56 -5.03
N LEU A 257 -16.45 -9.25 -6.22
CA LEU A 257 -15.36 -10.00 -6.85
C LEU A 257 -13.99 -9.64 -6.28
N SER A 258 -13.81 -8.50 -5.64
CA SER A 258 -12.53 -8.09 -5.06
C SER A 258 -12.01 -9.13 -4.07
N TRP A 259 -10.71 -9.43 -4.04
CA TRP A 259 -10.18 -10.26 -2.95
C TRP A 259 -10.20 -9.51 -1.61
N ARG A 260 -10.24 -8.17 -1.61
CA ARG A 260 -10.16 -7.34 -0.40
C ARG A 260 -11.49 -7.28 0.34
N ASP A 261 -11.54 -7.82 1.55
CA ASP A 261 -12.75 -7.85 2.39
C ASP A 261 -13.29 -6.46 2.73
N GLY A 262 -12.42 -5.46 2.86
CA GLY A 262 -12.82 -4.08 3.12
C GLY A 262 -13.81 -3.49 2.10
N GLN A 263 -13.85 -4.01 0.85
CA GLN A 263 -14.81 -3.56 -0.16
C GLN A 263 -16.24 -4.08 0.06
N ARG A 264 -16.41 -5.12 0.88
CA ARG A 264 -17.70 -5.74 1.22
C ARG A 264 -18.22 -5.33 2.60
N GLY A 265 -17.74 -4.22 3.14
CA GLY A 265 -18.18 -3.64 4.40
C GLY A 265 -18.93 -2.32 4.22
N LEU A 266 -19.50 -1.82 5.31
CA LEU A 266 -20.02 -0.44 5.39
C LEU A 266 -19.03 0.50 6.07
N ASP A 267 -17.85 0.00 6.47
CA ASP A 267 -16.94 0.71 7.38
C ASP A 267 -16.05 1.72 6.67
N HIS A 268 -16.02 1.70 5.33
CA HIS A 268 -15.15 2.50 4.47
C HIS A 268 -15.97 3.24 3.40
N HIS A 269 -15.29 3.96 2.50
CA HIS A 269 -15.89 4.79 1.46
C HIS A 269 -16.50 4.02 0.27
N TYR A 270 -16.37 2.68 0.19
CA TYR A 270 -16.78 1.89 -0.99
C TYR A 270 -18.30 1.89 -1.30
N LEU A 271 -19.12 2.36 -0.36
CA LEU A 271 -20.56 2.57 -0.57
C LEU A 271 -20.87 3.82 -1.43
N ALA A 272 -19.92 4.74 -1.59
CA ALA A 272 -20.18 6.10 -2.08
C ALA A 272 -20.87 6.18 -3.44
N SER A 273 -20.44 5.37 -4.40
CA SER A 273 -21.02 5.33 -5.74
C SER A 273 -22.28 4.46 -5.85
N ILE A 274 -22.65 3.77 -4.77
CA ILE A 274 -23.80 2.85 -4.72
C ILE A 274 -25.01 3.53 -4.05
N LEU A 275 -24.78 4.28 -2.96
CA LEU A 275 -25.85 4.81 -2.10
C LEU A 275 -26.88 5.70 -2.83
N PRO A 276 -26.50 6.64 -3.72
CA PRO A 276 -27.48 7.46 -4.44
C PRO A 276 -28.51 6.62 -5.21
N PHE A 277 -28.06 5.53 -5.82
CA PHE A 277 -28.91 4.62 -6.58
C PHE A 277 -29.74 3.71 -5.67
N LEU A 278 -29.20 3.27 -4.53
CA LEU A 278 -29.98 2.57 -3.49
C LEU A 278 -31.15 3.44 -3.00
N MET A 279 -30.88 4.70 -2.68
CA MET A 279 -31.90 5.66 -2.24
C MET A 279 -32.96 5.88 -3.33
N TRP A 280 -32.53 6.05 -4.59
CA TRP A 280 -33.44 6.26 -5.71
C TRP A 280 -34.31 5.02 -6.03
N ALA A 281 -33.75 3.82 -5.89
CA ALA A 281 -34.49 2.57 -5.98
C ALA A 281 -35.47 2.39 -4.81
N ALA A 282 -35.10 2.80 -3.60
CA ALA A 282 -36.01 2.76 -2.44
C ALA A 282 -37.26 3.64 -2.65
N VAL A 283 -37.12 4.82 -3.28
CA VAL A 283 -38.26 5.66 -3.69
C VAL A 283 -39.22 4.88 -4.60
N ALA A 284 -38.71 4.22 -5.64
CA ALA A 284 -39.55 3.39 -6.53
C ALA A 284 -40.19 2.21 -5.79
N GLY A 285 -39.45 1.57 -4.90
CA GLY A 285 -39.94 0.46 -4.09
C GLY A 285 -41.12 0.86 -3.21
N LEU A 286 -40.98 1.99 -2.50
CA LEU A 286 -42.04 2.53 -1.64
C LEU A 286 -43.25 3.03 -2.44
N ARG A 287 -43.06 3.55 -3.66
CA ARG A 287 -44.19 3.89 -4.54
C ARG A 287 -44.97 2.64 -4.98
N ARG A 288 -44.25 1.56 -5.32
CA ARG A 288 -44.85 0.30 -5.80
C ARG A 288 -45.54 -0.49 -4.69
N ARG A 289 -44.95 -0.53 -3.51
CA ARG A 289 -45.45 -1.24 -2.34
C ARG A 289 -46.08 -0.19 -1.42
N ARG A 290 -47.41 -0.09 -1.35
CA ARG A 290 -48.12 0.80 -0.39
C ARG A 290 -47.90 0.29 1.04
N LEU A 291 -46.74 0.58 1.60
CA LEU A 291 -46.33 0.07 2.90
C LEU A 291 -46.95 0.90 4.03
N PRO A 292 -47.23 0.26 5.17
CA PRO A 292 -47.79 0.94 6.34
C PRO A 292 -46.78 1.95 6.91
N ALA A 293 -47.27 3.00 7.57
CA ALA A 293 -46.45 4.09 8.07
C ALA A 293 -45.35 3.64 9.06
N TRP A 294 -45.56 2.54 9.78
CA TRP A 294 -44.56 1.98 10.70
C TRP A 294 -43.31 1.48 9.97
N THR A 295 -43.36 1.15 8.67
CA THR A 295 -42.17 0.72 7.91
C THR A 295 -41.11 1.83 7.84
N LEU A 296 -41.55 3.09 7.78
CA LEU A 296 -40.63 4.24 7.86
C LEU A 296 -40.02 4.36 9.26
N GLY A 297 -40.80 4.11 10.32
CA GLY A 297 -40.30 4.07 11.69
C GLY A 297 -39.24 2.98 11.90
N ILE A 298 -39.50 1.76 11.42
CA ILE A 298 -38.53 0.65 11.49
C ILE A 298 -37.26 0.99 10.73
N LEU A 299 -37.38 1.56 9.52
CA LEU A 299 -36.23 1.98 8.74
C LEU A 299 -35.34 2.95 9.54
N LEU A 300 -35.90 3.96 10.21
CA LEU A 300 -35.13 4.90 11.02
C LEU A 300 -34.50 4.21 12.24
N VAL A 301 -35.24 3.32 12.92
CA VAL A 301 -34.76 2.58 14.09
C VAL A 301 -33.61 1.63 13.71
N VAL A 302 -33.72 0.89 12.60
CA VAL A 302 -32.66 -0.01 12.13
C VAL A 302 -31.36 0.77 11.86
N ASN A 303 -31.47 1.91 11.18
CA ASN A 303 -30.32 2.78 10.95
C ASN A 303 -29.69 3.21 12.30
N LEU A 304 -30.49 3.69 13.26
CA LEU A 304 -30.00 4.07 14.60
C LEU A 304 -29.34 2.90 15.37
N LEU A 305 -29.93 1.70 15.32
CA LEU A 305 -29.39 0.53 16.00
C LEU A 305 -28.07 0.04 15.39
N MET A 306 -27.88 0.22 14.09
CA MET A 306 -26.65 -0.13 13.39
C MET A 306 -25.48 0.81 13.73
N HIS A 307 -25.75 1.97 14.34
CA HIS A 307 -24.73 2.92 14.80
C HIS A 307 -24.16 2.64 16.20
N ARG A 308 -24.55 1.53 16.85
CA ARG A 308 -24.22 1.22 18.25
C ARG A 308 -22.72 1.18 18.57
N TRP A 309 -21.86 1.09 17.56
CA TRP A 309 -20.39 1.08 17.69
C TRP A 309 -19.72 2.44 17.53
N LEU A 310 -20.42 3.46 17.01
CA LEU A 310 -19.75 4.72 16.65
C LEU A 310 -19.51 5.65 17.87
N LEU A 311 -20.25 5.51 18.98
CA LEU A 311 -20.25 6.53 20.05
C LEU A 311 -19.07 6.56 21.05
N ILE A 312 -17.96 5.82 20.88
CA ILE A 312 -16.96 5.68 21.97
C ILE A 312 -15.52 6.16 21.68
N THR A 313 -15.15 6.62 20.48
CA THR A 313 -13.73 6.97 20.18
C THR A 313 -13.36 8.46 20.22
N ALA A 314 -14.31 9.40 20.39
CA ALA A 314 -14.02 10.84 20.30
C ALA A 314 -13.52 11.52 21.60
N LEU A 315 -13.51 10.83 22.75
CA LEU A 315 -13.38 11.48 24.07
C LEU A 315 -11.98 11.46 24.69
N ARG A 316 -10.94 10.99 24.00
CA ARG A 316 -9.57 10.96 24.52
C ARG A 316 -8.69 11.94 23.75
N PRO A 317 -8.57 13.20 24.21
CA PRO A 317 -7.69 14.16 23.55
C PRO A 317 -6.26 13.64 23.54
N HIS A 318 -5.65 13.57 22.36
CA HIS A 318 -4.19 13.42 22.26
C HIS A 318 -3.51 14.78 22.45
N PRO A 319 -2.32 14.81 23.08
CA PRO A 319 -1.52 16.03 23.11
C PRO A 319 -1.22 16.48 21.68
N PRO A 320 -1.19 17.80 21.41
CA PRO A 320 -0.86 18.32 20.10
C PRO A 320 0.54 17.84 19.67
N LEU A 321 0.69 17.53 18.39
CA LEU A 321 1.98 17.21 17.80
C LEU A 321 2.90 18.42 17.90
N ALA A 322 4.21 18.17 18.01
CA ALA A 322 5.21 19.23 17.99
C ALA A 322 5.13 20.01 16.66
N ASP A 323 5.22 21.33 16.74
CA ASP A 323 5.30 22.17 15.54
C ASP A 323 6.64 21.95 14.84
N LEU A 324 6.60 21.19 13.74
CA LEU A 324 7.75 20.91 12.91
C LEU A 324 7.86 21.93 11.77
N PRO A 325 9.08 22.30 11.32
CA PRO A 325 9.24 23.16 10.16
C PRO A 325 8.52 22.59 8.93
N ALA A 326 7.82 23.43 8.17
CA ALA A 326 7.03 23.01 7.01
C ALA A 326 7.86 22.34 5.91
N ALA A 327 9.12 22.79 5.74
CA ALA A 327 10.06 22.22 4.77
C ALA A 327 10.79 20.96 5.28
N ALA A 328 10.62 20.60 6.56
CA ALA A 328 11.32 19.47 7.15
C ALA A 328 10.82 18.14 6.57
N SER A 329 11.76 17.24 6.34
CA SER A 329 11.46 15.89 5.86
C SER A 329 11.14 14.98 7.03
N VAL A 330 9.98 14.33 6.97
CA VAL A 330 9.43 13.59 8.12
C VAL A 330 9.10 12.16 7.72
N SER A 331 9.38 11.23 8.62
CA SER A 331 8.79 9.89 8.58
C SER A 331 7.87 9.72 9.77
N ALA A 332 6.61 9.39 9.51
CA ALA A 332 5.57 9.33 10.51
C ALA A 332 4.78 8.02 10.44
N ASP A 333 4.30 7.55 11.59
CA ASP A 333 3.24 6.53 11.61
C ASP A 333 1.89 7.14 11.16
N ASN A 334 0.88 6.28 10.96
CA ASN A 334 -0.32 6.64 10.21
C ASN A 334 -1.12 7.81 10.81
N GLY A 335 -1.34 7.83 12.13
CA GLY A 335 -2.08 8.91 12.80
C GLY A 335 -1.42 10.29 12.61
N PRO A 336 -0.23 10.51 13.18
CA PRO A 336 0.55 11.73 12.98
C PRO A 336 0.82 12.11 11.53
N GLY A 337 1.00 11.13 10.64
CA GLY A 337 1.24 11.38 9.22
C GLY A 337 0.13 12.20 8.56
N ALA A 338 -1.14 12.00 8.94
CA ALA A 338 -2.25 12.80 8.41
C ALA A 338 -2.09 14.31 8.70
N HIS A 339 -1.65 14.66 9.91
CA HIS A 339 -1.42 16.05 10.34
C HIS A 339 -0.22 16.69 9.67
N LEU A 340 0.75 15.87 9.27
CA LEU A 340 2.02 16.32 8.71
C LEU A 340 2.03 16.25 7.18
N SER A 341 0.87 16.03 6.53
CA SER A 341 0.72 15.85 5.08
C SER A 341 1.08 17.06 4.21
N LEU A 342 1.04 18.27 4.76
CA LEU A 342 1.32 19.52 4.04
C LEU A 342 2.82 19.80 3.89
N ARG A 343 3.54 18.87 3.27
CA ARG A 343 5.00 18.96 3.06
C ARG A 343 5.45 18.15 1.85
N PRO A 344 6.62 18.48 1.26
CA PRO A 344 7.10 17.79 0.07
C PRO A 344 7.65 16.39 0.38
N ASN A 345 8.14 16.18 1.60
CA ASN A 345 8.77 14.93 2.02
C ASN A 345 8.10 14.42 3.31
N LEU A 346 7.07 13.61 3.12
CA LEU A 346 6.42 12.85 4.19
C LEU A 346 6.45 11.36 3.83
N PHE A 347 7.14 10.57 4.63
CA PHE A 347 7.29 9.14 4.42
C PHE A 347 6.49 8.36 5.46
N MET A 348 6.02 7.19 5.08
CA MET A 348 5.44 6.25 6.03
C MET A 348 6.57 5.58 6.82
N PHE A 349 6.52 5.69 8.15
CA PHE A 349 7.46 4.99 9.01
C PHE A 349 7.31 3.47 8.84
N PRO A 350 8.40 2.67 8.79
CA PRO A 350 9.78 2.99 9.17
C PRO A 350 10.71 3.51 8.06
N ASN A 351 10.21 3.96 6.90
CA ASN A 351 11.09 4.46 5.84
C ASN A 351 11.83 5.74 6.26
N PRO A 352 13.12 5.93 5.93
CA PRO A 352 14.03 5.01 5.23
C PRO A 352 14.78 4.00 6.13
N LEU A 353 14.57 4.02 7.46
CA LEU A 353 15.34 3.17 8.40
C LEU A 353 15.23 1.69 8.06
N GLN A 354 14.04 1.27 7.66
CA GLN A 354 13.79 -0.01 7.03
C GLN A 354 13.04 0.28 5.72
N PRO A 355 13.62 -0.05 4.55
CA PRO A 355 12.99 0.19 3.26
C PRO A 355 11.81 -0.77 3.08
N LEU A 356 10.65 -0.34 3.57
CA LEU A 356 9.42 -1.11 3.58
C LEU A 356 8.33 -0.23 3.00
N CYS A 357 7.80 -0.55 1.81
CA CYS A 357 6.86 0.30 1.07
C CYS A 357 5.88 1.06 1.98
N TRP A 358 4.93 0.34 2.56
CA TRP A 358 3.86 0.95 3.37
C TRP A 358 3.56 0.14 4.64
N GLY A 359 4.57 -0.57 5.18
CA GLY A 359 4.41 -1.31 6.43
C GLY A 359 5.34 -2.51 6.61
N ASN A 360 5.45 -2.94 7.87
CA ASN A 360 6.21 -4.13 8.28
C ASN A 360 5.31 -5.35 8.59
N ARG A 361 3.98 -5.16 8.60
CA ARG A 361 3.00 -6.25 8.77
C ARG A 361 2.72 -6.94 7.45
N ILE A 362 2.70 -8.27 7.47
CA ILE A 362 2.22 -9.07 6.34
C ILE A 362 0.78 -8.69 6.01
N GLU A 363 -0.07 -8.46 7.01
CA GLU A 363 -1.45 -8.03 6.78
C GLU A 363 -1.51 -6.68 6.07
N ALA A 364 -0.70 -5.71 6.48
CA ALA A 364 -0.64 -4.40 5.80
C ALA A 364 -0.15 -4.52 4.35
N MET A 365 0.79 -5.42 4.09
CA MET A 365 1.33 -5.68 2.76
C MET A 365 0.30 -6.39 1.87
N VAL A 366 -0.37 -7.41 2.40
CA VAL A 366 -1.48 -8.09 1.74
C VAL A 366 -2.62 -7.10 1.48
N GLU A 367 -3.05 -6.32 2.45
CA GLU A 367 -4.12 -5.31 2.31
C GLU A 367 -3.82 -4.27 1.22
N THR A 368 -2.55 -3.93 1.04
CA THR A 368 -2.14 -2.93 0.05
C THR A 368 -1.95 -3.51 -1.35
N MET A 369 -1.48 -4.76 -1.46
CA MET A 369 -0.96 -5.29 -2.73
C MET A 369 -1.62 -6.58 -3.21
N GLY A 370 -2.34 -7.28 -2.33
CA GLY A 370 -2.98 -8.56 -2.60
C GLY A 370 -2.05 -9.76 -2.61
N GLU A 371 -0.78 -9.55 -2.29
CA GLU A 371 0.25 -10.59 -2.28
C GLU A 371 0.95 -10.63 -0.92
N ALA A 372 1.28 -11.83 -0.45
CA ALA A 372 2.11 -12.03 0.73
C ALA A 372 3.58 -11.84 0.35
N GLY A 373 4.12 -10.62 0.50
CA GLY A 373 5.55 -10.36 0.25
C GLY A 373 5.91 -8.89 0.33
N MET A 374 7.19 -8.57 0.60
CA MET A 374 7.73 -7.21 0.57
C MET A 374 8.14 -6.89 -0.86
N PRO A 375 7.36 -6.10 -1.62
CA PRO A 375 7.82 -5.67 -2.92
C PRO A 375 8.90 -4.61 -2.75
N PRO A 376 9.77 -4.44 -3.75
CA PRO A 376 10.76 -3.39 -3.74
C PRO A 376 10.06 -2.03 -3.64
N LEU A 377 10.70 -1.10 -2.92
CA LEU A 377 10.30 0.31 -2.98
C LEU A 377 10.30 0.75 -4.45
N PRO A 378 9.28 1.50 -4.92
CA PRO A 378 9.34 2.12 -6.23
C PRO A 378 10.67 2.87 -6.40
N GLY A 379 11.39 2.67 -7.51
CA GLY A 379 12.74 3.25 -7.68
C GLY A 379 12.78 4.78 -7.53
N SER A 380 11.69 5.47 -7.88
CA SER A 380 11.48 6.89 -7.61
C SER A 380 11.42 7.21 -6.12
N LEU A 381 10.72 6.40 -5.32
CA LEU A 381 10.66 6.50 -3.87
C LEU A 381 12.01 6.19 -3.24
N HIS A 382 12.67 5.13 -3.67
CA HIS A 382 14.01 4.77 -3.19
C HIS A 382 15.01 5.89 -3.46
N ARG A 383 15.04 6.44 -4.69
CA ARG A 383 15.88 7.60 -5.03
C ARG A 383 15.55 8.81 -4.16
N ARG A 384 14.27 9.12 -3.98
CA ARG A 384 13.84 10.23 -3.12
C ARG A 384 14.26 10.03 -1.67
N LEU A 385 14.18 8.80 -1.15
CA LEU A 385 14.66 8.44 0.20
C LEU A 385 16.18 8.59 0.33
N GLN A 386 16.95 8.33 -0.74
CA GLN A 386 18.42 8.51 -0.76
C GLN A 386 18.84 9.98 -0.86
N GLU A 387 18.11 10.78 -1.64
CA GLU A 387 18.38 12.21 -1.84
C GLU A 387 17.96 13.05 -0.63
N CYS A 388 16.99 12.55 0.14
CA CYS A 388 16.37 13.28 1.23
C CYS A 388 17.05 12.97 2.57
N GLY A 389 17.56 14.01 3.25
CA GLY A 389 17.91 13.89 4.66
C GLY A 389 16.63 13.85 5.50
N LEU A 390 16.42 12.79 6.27
CA LEU A 390 15.27 12.74 7.18
C LEU A 390 15.55 13.60 8.41
N ASP A 391 14.75 14.64 8.63
CA ASP A 391 14.95 15.59 9.72
C ASP A 391 14.29 15.10 11.02
N TYR A 392 13.09 14.53 10.89
CA TYR A 392 12.29 14.09 12.03
C TYR A 392 11.66 12.70 11.85
N LEU A 393 11.54 11.97 12.95
CA LEU A 393 10.70 10.80 13.10
C LEU A 393 9.56 11.12 14.07
N VAL A 394 8.34 10.73 13.72
CA VAL A 394 7.16 11.00 14.54
C VAL A 394 6.36 9.71 14.71
N LEU A 395 6.27 9.22 15.95
CA LEU A 395 5.55 8.01 16.30
C LEU A 395 4.54 8.32 17.40
N SER A 396 3.26 7.97 17.21
CA SER A 396 2.30 7.97 18.31
C SER A 396 2.67 6.89 19.33
N LEU A 397 2.51 7.13 20.63
CA LEU A 397 3.02 6.23 21.69
C LEU A 397 2.07 5.07 22.03
N ASP A 398 0.77 5.37 22.17
CA ASP A 398 -0.20 4.45 22.77
C ASP A 398 -1.28 3.97 21.80
N LYS A 399 -1.09 4.24 20.50
CA LYS A 399 -2.05 3.87 19.46
C LYS A 399 -1.55 2.71 18.62
N ASP A 400 -2.41 1.70 18.51
CA ASP A 400 -2.29 0.69 17.45
C ASP A 400 -2.67 1.35 16.13
N THR A 401 -1.64 1.78 15.39
CA THR A 401 -1.82 2.43 14.10
C THR A 401 -1.24 1.52 13.05
N TRP A 402 -2.09 1.07 12.12
CA TRP A 402 -1.64 0.50 10.86
C TRP A 402 -0.51 1.38 10.28
N PRO A 403 0.60 0.84 9.75
CA PRO A 403 0.88 -0.59 9.58
C PRO A 403 1.65 -1.22 10.77
N LEU A 404 2.05 -0.48 11.82
CA LEU A 404 2.94 -0.98 12.88
C LEU A 404 2.18 -1.62 14.04
N ARG A 405 2.61 -2.78 14.58
CA ARG A 405 2.04 -3.33 15.83
C ARG A 405 2.52 -2.54 17.05
N PRO A 406 1.77 -2.56 18.17
CA PRO A 406 2.24 -1.97 19.43
C PRO A 406 3.64 -2.47 19.84
N LEU A 407 3.94 -3.76 19.59
CA LEU A 407 5.26 -4.33 19.85
C LEU A 407 6.35 -3.79 18.90
N ASP A 408 6.04 -3.64 17.61
CA ASP A 408 6.98 -3.08 16.63
C ASP A 408 7.31 -1.63 16.97
N LYS A 409 6.29 -0.87 17.34
CA LYS A 409 6.40 0.51 17.79
C LYS A 409 7.21 0.62 19.08
N ALA A 410 6.96 -0.24 20.07
CA ALA A 410 7.76 -0.29 21.30
C ALA A 410 9.23 -0.61 21.01
N TYR A 411 9.49 -1.55 20.10
CA TYR A 411 10.83 -1.85 19.60
C TYR A 411 11.50 -0.62 18.98
N TRP A 412 10.85 0.03 18.00
CA TRP A 412 11.40 1.20 17.33
C TRP A 412 11.63 2.38 18.28
N LEU A 413 10.70 2.66 19.18
CA LEU A 413 10.89 3.67 20.23
C LEU A 413 12.10 3.35 21.11
N SER A 414 12.30 2.08 21.46
CA SER A 414 13.47 1.66 22.25
C SER A 414 14.79 1.82 21.48
N GLU A 415 14.80 1.51 20.19
CA GLU A 415 15.98 1.64 19.34
C GLU A 415 16.33 3.11 19.07
N LEU A 416 15.33 3.96 18.80
CA LEU A 416 15.54 5.39 18.59
C LEU A 416 16.07 6.09 19.83
N ARG A 417 15.60 5.72 21.03
CA ARG A 417 16.11 6.26 22.30
C ARG A 417 17.54 5.83 22.62
N ARG A 418 17.96 4.67 22.14
CA ARG A 418 19.34 4.16 22.27
C ARG A 418 20.28 4.68 21.18
N SER A 419 19.72 5.17 20.08
CA SER A 419 20.47 5.60 18.91
C SER A 419 21.16 6.94 19.15
N ASP A 420 22.38 7.07 18.64
CA ASP A 420 23.08 8.36 18.59
C ASP A 420 22.64 9.25 17.41
N LEU A 421 21.83 8.72 16.48
CA LEU A 421 21.42 9.44 15.27
C LEU A 421 20.33 10.48 15.53
N TYR A 422 19.46 10.19 16.48
CA TYR A 422 18.30 11.01 16.79
C TYR A 422 18.25 11.34 18.29
N ARG A 423 17.65 12.49 18.61
CA ARG A 423 17.36 12.93 19.96
C ARG A 423 15.85 13.07 20.09
N GLU A 424 15.26 12.45 21.10
CA GLU A 424 13.85 12.67 21.44
C GLU A 424 13.71 14.11 21.98
N ILE A 425 12.95 14.95 21.27
CA ILE A 425 12.71 16.36 21.65
C ILE A 425 11.37 16.55 22.35
N SER A 426 10.42 15.63 22.09
CA SER A 426 9.18 15.46 22.83
C SER A 426 8.75 13.99 22.73
N PRO A 427 7.83 13.50 23.59
CA PRO A 427 7.46 12.09 23.59
C PRO A 427 7.03 11.62 22.19
N GLY A 428 7.75 10.65 21.62
CA GLY A 428 7.49 10.11 20.29
C GLY A 428 7.96 10.96 19.10
N VAL A 429 8.59 12.12 19.34
CA VAL A 429 9.17 12.98 18.30
C VAL A 429 10.68 13.02 18.43
N PHE A 430 11.35 12.60 17.37
CA PHE A 430 12.79 12.47 17.33
C PHE A 430 13.37 13.40 16.27
N GLU A 431 14.22 14.32 16.69
CA GLU A 431 14.97 15.23 15.83
C GLU A 431 16.35 14.63 15.53
N ARG A 432 16.80 14.76 14.30
CA ARG A 432 18.13 14.30 13.90
C ARG A 432 19.25 15.16 14.51
N LYS A 433 20.29 14.53 15.08
CA LYS A 433 21.38 15.25 15.77
C LYS A 433 22.36 15.98 14.82
N GLU A 434 22.60 15.46 13.61
CA GLU A 434 23.49 16.08 12.62
C GLU A 434 22.84 16.17 11.22
N LYS A 435 22.89 17.36 10.61
CA LYS A 435 22.40 17.67 9.25
C LYS A 435 23.37 17.25 8.13
N THR A 436 24.23 16.26 8.34
CA THR A 436 24.88 15.57 7.22
C THR A 436 23.80 14.84 6.41
N ALA A 437 23.99 14.54 5.12
CA ALA A 437 23.03 13.70 4.41
C ALA A 437 22.75 12.44 5.25
N LEU A 438 21.50 12.01 5.35
CA LEU A 438 21.22 10.68 5.88
C LEU A 438 21.73 9.73 4.80
N ARG A 439 23.05 9.54 4.76
CA ARG A 439 23.59 8.29 4.22
C ARG A 439 22.85 7.27 5.03
N MET A 440 21.98 6.51 4.35
CA MET A 440 21.29 5.34 4.89
C MET A 440 22.15 4.81 6.03
N PRO A 441 21.65 4.70 7.29
CA PRO A 441 22.36 3.86 8.23
C PRO A 441 22.64 2.59 7.46
N SER A 442 23.87 2.14 7.54
CA SER A 442 24.49 1.09 6.75
C SER A 442 23.83 -0.29 6.93
N SER A 443 22.49 -0.37 6.91
CA SER A 443 21.66 -1.56 6.85
C SER A 443 21.66 -2.18 5.46
N GLU A 444 22.15 -1.46 4.43
CA GLU A 444 22.45 -2.02 3.10
C GLU A 444 23.94 -2.28 2.83
N LEU A 445 24.86 -1.91 3.74
CA LEU A 445 26.20 -2.50 3.69
C LEU A 445 26.03 -3.97 4.10
N VAL A 446 25.77 -4.80 3.11
CA VAL A 446 25.59 -6.23 3.20
C VAL A 446 26.89 -6.85 2.69
N PRO A 447 27.95 -6.90 3.51
CA PRO A 447 29.20 -7.49 3.07
C PRO A 447 29.02 -8.99 2.83
N ARG A 448 29.69 -9.49 1.80
CA ARG A 448 29.88 -10.93 1.56
C ARG A 448 31.34 -11.23 1.27
N LEU A 449 31.79 -12.37 1.77
CA LEU A 449 33.16 -12.84 1.64
C LEU A 449 33.21 -14.12 0.79
N SER A 450 34.24 -14.22 -0.04
CA SER A 450 34.63 -15.49 -0.65
C SER A 450 35.01 -16.52 0.43
N ALA A 451 35.08 -17.80 0.06
CA ALA A 451 35.29 -18.87 1.04
C ALA A 451 36.62 -18.73 1.81
N ASP A 452 37.65 -18.20 1.16
CA ASP A 452 38.98 -17.92 1.68
C ASP A 452 39.13 -16.51 2.28
N GLY A 453 38.10 -15.67 2.19
CA GLY A 453 38.11 -14.27 2.62
C GLY A 453 38.95 -13.33 1.75
N SER A 454 39.42 -13.77 0.57
CA SER A 454 40.27 -12.97 -0.32
C SER A 454 39.51 -11.93 -1.14
N VAL A 455 38.18 -12.06 -1.24
CA VAL A 455 37.30 -11.14 -1.97
C VAL A 455 36.16 -10.70 -1.08
N LEU A 456 35.94 -9.38 -1.02
CA LEU A 456 34.83 -8.73 -0.36
C LEU A 456 33.92 -8.08 -1.40
N VAL A 457 32.61 -8.31 -1.30
CA VAL A 457 31.60 -7.56 -2.07
C VAL A 457 30.61 -6.91 -1.12
N TRP A 458 30.08 -5.76 -1.51
CA TRP A 458 29.05 -5.04 -0.77
C TRP A 458 28.23 -4.16 -1.70
N ALA A 459 27.06 -3.72 -1.25
CA ALA A 459 26.28 -2.69 -1.90
C ALA A 459 26.23 -1.44 -1.02
N ASP A 460 26.22 -0.27 -1.64
CA ASP A 460 25.89 1.00 -0.99
C ASP A 460 24.99 1.83 -1.92
N ALA A 461 24.62 3.05 -1.50
CA ALA A 461 23.78 3.94 -2.29
C ALA A 461 24.36 4.29 -3.69
N ARG A 462 25.66 4.03 -3.94
CA ARG A 462 26.32 4.26 -5.23
C ARG A 462 26.34 3.01 -6.10
N GLY A 463 25.95 1.85 -5.58
CA GLY A 463 25.84 0.59 -6.30
C GLY A 463 26.60 -0.55 -5.66
N VAL A 464 26.86 -1.59 -6.46
CA VAL A 464 27.57 -2.80 -6.05
C VAL A 464 29.06 -2.65 -6.27
N TRP A 465 29.83 -3.11 -5.28
CA TRP A 465 31.28 -3.01 -5.23
C TRP A 465 31.91 -4.36 -4.97
N ARG A 466 33.10 -4.57 -5.55
CA ARG A 466 33.97 -5.72 -5.35
C ARG A 466 35.36 -5.24 -4.98
N GLN A 467 36.02 -5.90 -4.05
CA GLN A 467 37.40 -5.65 -3.70
C GLN A 467 38.16 -6.96 -3.49
N GLN A 468 39.28 -7.12 -4.21
CA GLN A 468 40.29 -8.13 -3.90
C GLN A 468 41.19 -7.60 -2.78
N MET A 469 41.58 -8.45 -1.84
CA MET A 469 42.46 -8.04 -0.75
C MET A 469 43.80 -7.51 -1.27
N GLY A 470 44.16 -6.30 -0.83
CA GLY A 470 45.36 -5.58 -1.29
C GLY A 470 45.13 -4.67 -2.50
N GLU A 471 43.94 -4.68 -3.09
CA GLU A 471 43.60 -3.87 -4.28
C GLU A 471 42.54 -2.80 -3.95
N ALA A 472 42.41 -1.82 -4.85
CA ALA A 472 41.38 -0.79 -4.76
C ALA A 472 39.98 -1.37 -5.09
N PRO A 473 38.91 -0.89 -4.44
CA PRO A 473 37.54 -1.25 -4.78
C PRO A 473 37.15 -0.95 -6.22
N GLN A 474 36.54 -1.92 -6.88
CA GLN A 474 35.94 -1.78 -8.20
C GLN A 474 34.42 -1.66 -8.08
N ARG A 475 33.83 -0.65 -8.73
CA ARG A 475 32.38 -0.53 -8.87
C ARG A 475 31.90 -1.42 -10.02
N LEU A 476 30.90 -2.26 -9.76
CA LEU A 476 30.32 -3.17 -10.74
C LEU A 476 29.12 -2.55 -11.47
N GLY A 477 28.35 -1.70 -10.80
CA GLY A 477 27.18 -1.03 -11.37
C GLY A 477 26.14 -0.67 -10.30
N PRO A 478 25.07 0.05 -10.63
CA PRO A 478 23.92 0.21 -9.73
C PRO A 478 23.28 -1.15 -9.43
N GLY A 479 22.88 -1.37 -8.19
CA GLY A 479 22.27 -2.63 -7.74
C GLY A 479 22.40 -2.84 -6.24
N HIS A 480 21.82 -3.94 -5.76
CA HIS A 480 21.77 -4.31 -4.35
C HIS A 480 21.90 -5.83 -4.16
N SER A 481 21.90 -6.29 -2.90
CA SER A 481 21.97 -7.70 -2.51
C SER A 481 23.07 -8.53 -3.21
N PRO A 482 24.35 -8.12 -3.13
CA PRO A 482 25.42 -8.84 -3.80
C PRO A 482 25.81 -10.12 -3.06
N GLU A 483 26.14 -11.16 -3.82
CA GLU A 483 26.72 -12.42 -3.37
C GLU A 483 28.00 -12.70 -4.16
N VAL A 484 28.99 -13.34 -3.52
CA VAL A 484 30.28 -13.70 -4.15
C VAL A 484 30.44 -15.21 -4.18
N SER A 485 30.98 -15.73 -5.28
CA SER A 485 31.25 -17.16 -5.43
C SER A 485 32.31 -17.64 -4.42
N PRO A 486 32.31 -18.93 -4.05
CA PRO A 486 33.32 -19.49 -3.15
C PRO A 486 34.76 -19.23 -3.60
N ASP A 487 35.01 -19.24 -4.91
CA ASP A 487 36.30 -18.98 -5.57
C ASP A 487 36.65 -17.48 -5.72
N GLY A 488 35.74 -16.55 -5.35
CA GLY A 488 35.96 -15.10 -5.44
C GLY A 488 35.94 -14.52 -6.87
N GLN A 489 35.73 -15.35 -7.90
CA GLN A 489 35.82 -14.95 -9.30
C GLN A 489 34.52 -14.38 -9.88
N ARG A 490 33.38 -14.64 -9.23
CA ARG A 490 32.05 -14.27 -9.71
C ARG A 490 31.27 -13.53 -8.64
N VAL A 491 30.46 -12.56 -9.07
CA VAL A 491 29.57 -11.78 -8.20
C VAL A 491 28.17 -11.78 -8.81
N ILE A 492 27.16 -12.11 -8.02
CA ILE A 492 25.76 -11.95 -8.41
C ILE A 492 25.16 -10.80 -7.63
N PHE A 493 24.37 -9.96 -8.29
CA PHE A 493 23.63 -8.89 -7.62
C PHE A 493 22.33 -8.59 -8.36
N VAL A 494 21.42 -7.88 -7.70
CA VAL A 494 20.12 -7.50 -8.27
C VAL A 494 20.19 -6.06 -8.73
N SER A 495 19.65 -5.75 -9.91
CA SER A 495 19.53 -4.37 -10.40
C SER A 495 18.27 -4.15 -11.21
N GLU A 496 17.78 -2.92 -11.21
CA GLU A 496 16.63 -2.44 -11.98
C GLU A 496 17.07 -1.54 -13.16
N ASP A 497 18.38 -1.37 -13.36
CA ASP A 497 18.92 -0.50 -14.41
C ASP A 497 18.88 -1.18 -15.78
N GLN A 498 18.05 -0.61 -16.65
CA GLN A 498 17.79 -1.06 -18.01
C GLN A 498 18.99 -0.91 -18.96
N ASN A 499 20.07 -0.25 -18.52
CA ASN A 499 21.26 0.01 -19.34
C ASN A 499 22.46 -0.86 -18.95
N LEU A 500 22.32 -1.74 -17.97
CA LEU A 500 23.43 -2.63 -17.56
C LEU A 500 23.80 -3.64 -18.65
N VAL A 501 22.83 -4.07 -19.46
CA VAL A 501 23.05 -4.91 -20.65
C VAL A 501 22.14 -4.47 -21.81
N PRO A 502 22.58 -4.55 -23.08
CA PRO A 502 21.84 -4.02 -24.24
C PRO A 502 20.46 -4.63 -24.55
N ARG A 503 19.94 -5.53 -23.72
CA ARG A 503 18.68 -6.29 -23.94
C ARG A 503 17.72 -6.27 -22.74
N ASP A 504 17.98 -5.44 -21.73
CA ASP A 504 17.05 -5.32 -20.62
C ASP A 504 15.92 -4.32 -20.91
N ARG A 505 14.66 -4.79 -20.99
CA ARG A 505 13.50 -4.01 -21.48
C ARG A 505 12.24 -4.15 -20.63
N ASN A 506 12.30 -4.85 -19.50
CA ASN A 506 11.12 -5.27 -18.75
C ASN A 506 10.73 -4.30 -17.61
N CYS A 507 11.50 -3.23 -17.39
CA CYS A 507 11.30 -2.29 -16.27
C CYS A 507 11.19 -2.99 -14.90
N SER A 508 11.92 -4.09 -14.71
CA SER A 508 11.85 -4.94 -13.53
C SER A 508 13.23 -5.20 -12.95
N ALA A 509 13.30 -5.59 -11.67
CA ALA A 509 14.51 -6.09 -11.05
C ALA A 509 14.96 -7.42 -11.70
N ASP A 510 16.25 -7.49 -12.03
CA ASP A 510 16.92 -8.62 -12.64
C ASP A 510 18.22 -8.99 -11.91
N CYS A 511 18.59 -10.27 -11.94
CA CYS A 511 19.85 -10.75 -11.40
C CYS A 511 20.95 -10.62 -12.45
N PHE A 512 22.09 -10.06 -12.07
CA PHE A 512 23.26 -9.89 -12.91
C PHE A 512 24.43 -10.68 -12.35
N LEU A 513 25.11 -11.42 -13.22
CA LEU A 513 26.37 -12.09 -12.95
C LEU A 513 27.50 -11.27 -13.54
N TRP A 514 28.40 -10.84 -12.66
CA TRP A 514 29.71 -10.35 -13.02
C TRP A 514 30.73 -11.49 -12.97
N GLU A 515 31.49 -11.67 -14.05
CA GLU A 515 32.57 -12.65 -14.16
C GLU A 515 33.70 -12.07 -15.02
N SER A 516 34.92 -12.01 -14.47
CA SER A 516 36.12 -11.56 -15.20
C SER A 516 35.96 -10.24 -15.98
N GLY A 517 35.31 -9.24 -15.37
CA GLY A 517 35.10 -7.92 -15.97
C GLY A 517 33.93 -7.82 -16.95
N LYS A 518 33.19 -8.91 -17.17
CA LYS A 518 31.97 -8.91 -18.00
C LYS A 518 30.73 -9.04 -17.13
N LEU A 519 29.70 -8.28 -17.48
CA LEU A 519 28.39 -8.37 -16.85
C LEU A 519 27.42 -9.09 -17.78
N SER A 520 26.64 -10.02 -17.22
CA SER A 520 25.60 -10.75 -17.93
C SER A 520 24.36 -10.87 -17.05
N ARG A 521 23.17 -10.90 -17.66
CA ARG A 521 21.92 -11.14 -16.93
C ARG A 521 21.71 -12.63 -16.71
N LEU A 522 21.29 -13.01 -15.50
CA LEU A 522 20.94 -14.38 -15.12
C LEU A 522 19.41 -14.53 -15.05
N GLY A 523 18.85 -15.49 -15.79
CA GLY A 523 17.42 -15.84 -15.76
C GLY A 523 16.90 -16.25 -17.15
N PRO A 524 15.82 -17.04 -17.24
CA PRO A 524 15.23 -17.39 -18.53
C PRO A 524 14.54 -16.17 -19.18
N GLU A 525 14.76 -15.96 -20.48
CA GLU A 525 13.92 -15.07 -21.28
C GLU A 525 12.51 -15.69 -21.38
N GLY A 526 11.60 -15.30 -20.49
CA GLY A 526 10.18 -15.64 -20.61
C GLY A 526 9.57 -15.04 -21.89
N PRO A 527 8.41 -15.51 -22.37
CA PRO A 527 7.72 -14.86 -23.48
C PRO A 527 7.47 -13.40 -23.08
N ALA A 528 8.05 -12.46 -23.84
CA ALA A 528 8.02 -11.02 -23.59
C ALA A 528 8.77 -10.50 -22.33
N GLY A 529 9.76 -11.22 -21.79
CA GLY A 529 10.65 -10.67 -20.74
C GLY A 529 10.03 -10.52 -19.34
N ARG A 530 9.02 -11.33 -19.01
CA ARG A 530 8.12 -11.17 -17.84
C ARG A 530 8.52 -11.93 -16.56
N VAL A 531 9.80 -12.24 -16.34
CA VAL A 531 10.25 -12.89 -15.09
C VAL A 531 11.13 -11.91 -14.33
N SER A 532 10.78 -11.63 -13.08
CA SER A 532 11.54 -10.77 -12.17
C SER A 532 12.39 -11.64 -11.27
N ALA A 533 13.67 -11.29 -11.11
CA ALA A 533 14.58 -12.00 -10.22
C ALA A 533 14.94 -11.08 -9.03
N TYR A 534 14.65 -11.54 -7.82
CA TYR A 534 14.74 -10.72 -6.60
C TYR A 534 15.88 -11.13 -5.68
N TRP A 535 16.53 -12.27 -5.96
CA TRP A 535 17.73 -12.69 -5.23
C TRP A 535 18.58 -13.62 -6.10
N GLY A 536 19.89 -13.54 -5.93
CA GLY A 536 20.81 -14.47 -6.56
C GLY A 536 21.98 -14.78 -5.64
N GLY A 537 22.48 -16.01 -5.71
CA GLY A 537 23.55 -16.51 -4.86
C GLY A 537 24.28 -17.68 -5.49
N PHE A 538 25.13 -18.36 -4.72
CA PHE A 538 25.93 -19.48 -5.20
C PHE A 538 25.70 -20.73 -4.38
N GLN A 539 25.63 -21.89 -5.04
CA GLN A 539 25.78 -23.19 -4.41
C GLN A 539 27.20 -23.36 -3.84
N PRO A 540 27.43 -24.27 -2.88
CA PRO A 540 28.75 -24.48 -2.29
C PRO A 540 29.83 -24.89 -3.30
N ASP A 541 29.42 -25.49 -4.42
CA ASP A 541 30.28 -25.87 -5.56
C ASP A 541 30.50 -24.72 -6.57
N GLY A 542 29.97 -23.53 -6.28
CA GLY A 542 30.11 -22.34 -7.11
C GLY A 542 29.10 -22.23 -8.26
N ARG A 543 28.09 -23.10 -8.35
CA ARG A 543 27.03 -22.91 -9.37
C ARG A 543 26.09 -21.76 -8.98
N PRO A 544 25.74 -20.84 -9.91
CA PRO A 544 24.82 -19.74 -9.62
C PRO A 544 23.40 -20.26 -9.36
N LEU A 545 22.72 -19.64 -8.40
CA LEU A 545 21.32 -19.84 -8.06
C LEU A 545 20.60 -18.50 -8.19
N VAL A 546 19.44 -18.50 -8.81
CA VAL A 546 18.59 -17.31 -8.90
C VAL A 546 17.20 -17.66 -8.40
N LEU A 547 16.64 -16.75 -7.61
CA LEU A 547 15.28 -16.80 -7.14
C LEU A 547 14.46 -15.76 -7.89
N GLY A 548 13.47 -16.24 -8.64
CA GLY A 548 12.62 -15.40 -9.47
C GLY A 548 11.14 -15.73 -9.33
N TYR A 549 10.31 -14.75 -9.70
CA TYR A 549 8.86 -14.81 -9.71
C TYR A 549 8.36 -14.43 -11.11
N GLY A 550 7.45 -15.22 -11.66
CA GLY A 550 6.87 -14.94 -12.98
C GLY A 550 5.77 -15.95 -13.36
N PRO A 551 4.92 -15.59 -14.33
CA PRO A 551 3.79 -16.42 -14.73
C PRO A 551 4.26 -17.71 -15.41
N GLU A 552 3.68 -18.85 -15.03
CA GLU A 552 3.97 -20.16 -15.63
C GLU A 552 3.50 -20.26 -17.10
N ARG A 553 4.18 -21.10 -17.90
CA ARG A 553 3.62 -21.63 -19.15
C ARG A 553 2.57 -22.71 -18.80
N LYS A 554 1.30 -22.35 -18.52
CA LYS A 554 0.01 -23.08 -18.86
C LYS A 554 -1.19 -22.64 -17.99
N PRO A 555 -2.46 -23.02 -18.32
CA PRO A 555 -3.63 -22.16 -18.14
C PRO A 555 -4.23 -22.23 -16.73
N ALA A 556 -3.62 -21.52 -15.79
CA ALA A 556 -4.24 -21.02 -14.58
C ALA A 556 -3.29 -19.94 -14.05
N GLY A 557 -3.79 -18.75 -13.74
CA GLY A 557 -2.98 -17.58 -13.36
C GLY A 557 -2.33 -17.69 -11.99
N GLU A 558 -1.57 -18.75 -11.75
CA GLU A 558 -0.80 -18.97 -10.53
C GLU A 558 0.66 -18.52 -10.73
N SER A 559 1.16 -17.79 -9.73
CA SER A 559 2.53 -17.33 -9.66
C SER A 559 3.34 -18.27 -8.76
N GLY A 560 4.46 -18.79 -9.24
CA GLY A 560 5.31 -19.75 -8.52
C GLY A 560 6.72 -19.24 -8.23
N LEU A 561 7.32 -19.74 -7.14
CA LEU A 561 8.70 -19.51 -6.74
C LEU A 561 9.65 -20.44 -7.53
N TRP A 562 10.62 -19.86 -8.23
CA TRP A 562 11.65 -20.64 -8.95
C TRP A 562 12.97 -20.68 -8.18
N ILE A 563 13.52 -21.88 -7.98
CA ILE A 563 14.88 -22.10 -7.49
C ILE A 563 15.54 -23.11 -8.46
N GLY A 564 16.56 -22.68 -9.22
CA GLY A 564 17.21 -23.59 -10.17
C GLY A 564 18.59 -23.12 -10.66
N PRO A 565 19.45 -24.06 -11.12
CA PRO A 565 20.75 -23.75 -11.72
C PRO A 565 20.59 -23.02 -13.07
N VAL A 566 21.47 -22.06 -13.37
CA VAL A 566 21.27 -21.09 -14.48
C VAL A 566 21.66 -21.62 -15.89
N ARG A 567 21.78 -22.92 -16.15
CA ARG A 567 21.87 -23.41 -17.56
C ARG A 567 21.13 -24.72 -17.85
N GLU A 568 20.42 -24.67 -18.98
CA GLU A 568 19.65 -25.67 -19.73
C GLU A 568 18.43 -26.30 -19.05
N GLY A 569 17.29 -25.62 -19.19
CA GLY A 569 16.01 -26.26 -19.57
C GLY A 569 15.34 -27.22 -18.58
N VAL A 570 15.93 -27.52 -17.43
CA VAL A 570 15.39 -28.47 -16.45
C VAL A 570 15.35 -27.81 -15.07
N GLY A 571 14.20 -27.26 -14.71
CA GLY A 571 13.91 -26.89 -13.33
C GLY A 571 13.90 -28.15 -12.47
N MET A 572 14.79 -28.24 -11.49
CA MET A 572 14.79 -29.33 -10.54
C MET A 572 13.80 -28.99 -9.42
N ARG A 573 12.67 -29.70 -9.42
CA ARG A 573 11.63 -29.61 -8.39
C ARG A 573 12.17 -30.19 -7.08
N ILE A 574 12.32 -29.37 -6.05
CA ILE A 574 12.39 -29.89 -4.68
C ILE A 574 10.96 -30.33 -4.33
N ARG A 575 10.70 -31.64 -4.27
CA ARG A 575 9.50 -32.15 -3.60
C ARG A 575 9.71 -31.94 -2.10
N ALA A 576 9.24 -30.81 -1.60
CA ALA A 576 8.59 -30.81 -0.32
C ALA A 576 7.14 -31.23 -0.60
N ASP A 577 6.61 -32.18 0.15
CA ASP A 577 5.18 -32.52 0.07
C ASP A 577 4.38 -31.37 0.72
N GLY A 578 4.31 -30.23 0.02
CA GLY A 578 3.68 -29.00 0.49
C GLY A 578 4.13 -27.76 -0.28
N TRP A 579 3.18 -26.86 -0.54
CA TRP A 579 3.42 -25.53 -1.08
C TRP A 579 4.24 -24.72 -0.07
N LEU A 580 5.37 -24.12 -0.48
CA LEU A 580 6.01 -23.09 0.33
C LEU A 580 5.22 -21.79 0.12
N GLU A 581 4.58 -21.30 1.18
CA GLU A 581 3.91 -20.01 1.15
C GLU A 581 4.91 -18.88 0.77
N PRO A 582 4.48 -17.88 -0.02
CA PRO A 582 5.28 -16.68 -0.33
C PRO A 582 5.80 -15.93 0.92
N SER A 583 5.10 -16.08 2.05
CA SER A 583 5.45 -15.57 3.37
C SER A 583 6.78 -16.14 3.91
N VAL A 584 7.18 -17.34 3.48
CA VAL A 584 8.41 -18.00 3.91
C VAL A 584 9.60 -17.53 3.08
N ALA A 585 9.41 -17.27 1.78
CA ALA A 585 10.49 -16.87 0.86
C ALA A 585 11.12 -15.51 1.20
N THR A 586 10.36 -14.60 1.83
CA THR A 586 10.77 -13.21 2.09
C THR A 586 11.43 -13.01 3.47
N GLY A 587 11.36 -14.01 4.35
CA GLY A 587 12.05 -14.04 5.64
C GLY A 587 13.28 -14.95 5.66
N LEU A 588 13.59 -15.60 4.54
CA LEU A 588 14.66 -16.59 4.39
C LEU A 588 16.02 -15.91 4.18
N TYR A 589 16.82 -15.90 5.23
CA TYR A 589 18.25 -15.62 5.10
C TYR A 589 19.01 -16.93 5.07
N SER A 590 20.00 -17.05 4.19
CA SER A 590 20.95 -18.15 4.26
C SER A 590 22.18 -17.68 5.04
N ALA A 591 22.48 -18.34 6.16
CA ALA A 591 23.76 -18.18 6.84
C ALA A 591 24.65 -19.36 6.44
N ARG A 592 25.83 -19.07 5.90
CA ARG A 592 26.84 -20.10 5.63
C ARG A 592 27.49 -20.49 6.95
N VAL A 593 27.24 -21.72 7.42
CA VAL A 593 27.85 -22.29 8.63
C VAL A 593 28.79 -23.41 8.16
N GLY A 594 30.08 -23.09 8.01
CA GLY A 594 31.06 -24.02 7.45
C GLY A 594 30.77 -24.37 5.98
N LYS A 595 30.58 -25.66 5.69
CA LYS A 595 30.22 -26.19 4.35
C LYS A 595 28.72 -26.22 4.05
N HIS A 596 27.86 -25.81 5.00
CA HIS A 596 26.40 -25.94 4.89
C HIS A 596 25.69 -24.58 4.94
N TYR A 597 24.45 -24.55 4.44
CA TYR A 597 23.53 -23.41 4.57
C TYR A 597 22.52 -23.69 5.68
N GLN A 598 22.31 -22.72 6.56
CA GLN A 598 21.19 -22.71 7.49
C GLN A 598 20.16 -21.68 7.01
N LEU A 599 18.91 -22.13 6.82
CA LEU A 599 17.78 -21.29 6.48
C LEU A 599 17.21 -20.67 7.76
N MET A 600 17.17 -19.35 7.79
CA MET A 600 16.72 -18.57 8.93
C MET A 600 15.39 -17.92 8.57
N LYS A 601 14.40 -17.94 9.47
CA LYS A 601 13.14 -17.18 9.34
C LYS A 601 13.08 -16.15 10.45
N ASN A 602 13.04 -14.85 10.11
CA ASN A 602 13.00 -13.75 11.09
C ASN A 602 14.13 -13.80 12.13
N GLY A 603 15.33 -14.23 11.72
CA GLY A 603 16.50 -14.34 12.60
C GLY A 603 16.51 -15.56 13.54
N GLN A 604 15.58 -16.50 13.38
CA GLN A 604 15.52 -17.77 14.11
C GLN A 604 15.78 -18.96 13.17
N PRO A 605 16.45 -20.03 13.63
CA PRO A 605 16.52 -21.29 12.91
C PRO A 605 15.11 -21.90 12.74
N LEU A 606 14.80 -22.41 11.55
CA LEU A 606 13.58 -23.21 11.35
C LEU A 606 13.62 -24.49 12.19
N THR A 607 12.48 -24.89 12.77
CA THR A 607 12.40 -26.06 13.68
C THR A 607 11.93 -27.33 12.96
N ARG A 608 12.20 -28.49 13.57
CA ARG A 608 12.02 -29.85 13.02
C ARG A 608 10.62 -30.19 12.49
N GLY A 609 9.57 -29.42 12.84
CA GLY A 609 8.22 -29.59 12.30
C GLY A 609 7.98 -28.91 10.95
N GLU A 610 8.89 -28.03 10.50
CA GLU A 610 8.75 -27.23 9.28
C GLU A 610 9.67 -27.73 8.13
N ILE A 611 10.63 -28.62 8.42
CA ILE A 611 11.55 -29.22 7.44
C ILE A 611 11.87 -30.65 7.87
N ASP A 612 11.30 -31.64 7.17
CA ASP A 612 11.63 -33.04 7.37
C ASP A 612 12.80 -33.44 6.46
N CYS A 613 13.97 -32.84 6.72
CA CYS A 613 15.29 -33.19 6.21
C CYS A 613 16.28 -32.23 6.89
N LEU A 614 17.08 -32.71 7.85
CA LEU A 614 18.21 -32.06 8.56
C LEU A 614 17.97 -31.82 10.05
N GLU A 615 18.30 -32.83 10.87
CA GLU A 615 18.93 -32.70 12.18
C GLU A 615 19.66 -34.04 12.48
N PRO A 616 20.66 -34.15 13.38
CA PRO A 616 21.36 -33.13 14.17
C PRO A 616 22.91 -33.30 14.08
N SER A 617 23.65 -32.31 13.59
CA SER A 617 25.06 -32.17 13.95
C SER A 617 25.54 -30.75 13.69
N LEU A 618 25.30 -29.86 14.64
CA LEU A 618 26.29 -28.84 14.93
C LEU A 618 27.57 -29.58 15.31
N SER A 619 28.41 -29.83 14.31
CA SER A 619 29.75 -30.37 14.51
C SER A 619 30.49 -29.50 15.53
N ARG A 620 31.49 -30.10 16.21
CA ARG A 620 32.40 -29.48 17.18
C ARG A 620 33.24 -28.30 16.62
N ASP A 621 32.86 -27.71 15.50
CA ASP A 621 33.53 -26.62 14.77
C ASP A 621 32.56 -25.52 14.29
N SER A 622 31.38 -25.37 14.92
CA SER A 622 30.36 -24.40 14.48
C SER A 622 30.61 -22.98 15.02
N CYS A 623 30.62 -22.00 14.10
CA CYS A 623 30.81 -20.57 14.33
C CYS A 623 29.62 -19.79 13.77
N LEU A 624 28.99 -18.93 14.57
CA LEU A 624 27.82 -18.13 14.22
C LEU A 624 28.08 -16.65 14.52
N ALA A 625 27.87 -15.77 13.54
CA ALA A 625 27.90 -14.33 13.74
C ALA A 625 26.50 -13.75 13.55
N TYR A 626 26.05 -12.95 14.50
CA TYR A 626 24.70 -12.37 14.47
C TYR A 626 24.68 -10.98 15.11
N ASN A 627 23.73 -10.15 14.67
CA ASN A 627 23.45 -8.87 15.31
C ASN A 627 22.40 -9.09 16.40
N ARG A 628 22.66 -8.58 17.61
CA ARG A 628 21.65 -8.52 18.67
C ARG A 628 21.73 -7.16 19.37
N GLY A 629 20.75 -6.29 19.06
CA GLY A 629 20.65 -4.96 19.65
C GLY A 629 21.75 -4.00 19.19
N GLY A 630 22.05 -3.98 17.88
CA GLY A 630 23.06 -3.09 17.29
C GLY A 630 24.51 -3.48 17.59
N ARG A 631 24.72 -4.64 18.21
CA ARG A 631 26.04 -5.19 18.55
C ARG A 631 26.25 -6.51 17.86
N ILE A 632 27.44 -6.69 17.28
CA ILE A 632 27.81 -7.94 16.62
C ILE A 632 28.29 -8.92 17.68
N ARG A 633 27.68 -10.10 17.68
CA ARG A 633 28.07 -11.22 18.52
C ARG A 633 28.62 -12.33 17.65
N LEU A 634 29.72 -12.91 18.11
CA LEU A 634 30.31 -14.10 17.55
C LEU A 634 30.18 -15.22 18.58
N GLU A 635 29.65 -16.35 18.15
CA GLU A 635 29.53 -17.57 18.95
C GLU A 635 30.38 -18.67 18.30
N ILE A 636 31.36 -19.20 19.03
CA ILE A 636 32.21 -20.32 18.61
C ILE A 636 32.16 -21.34 19.73
N LEU A 637 31.70 -22.57 19.46
CA LEU A 637 31.65 -23.65 20.45
C LEU A 637 30.95 -23.25 21.76
N HIS A 638 29.83 -22.53 21.65
CA HIS A 638 29.03 -22.01 22.76
C HIS A 638 29.73 -21.00 23.68
N ARG A 639 30.86 -20.42 23.23
CA ARG A 639 31.48 -19.24 23.85
C ARG A 639 31.06 -18.01 23.06
N TYR A 640 30.81 -16.92 23.79
CA TYR A 640 30.29 -15.67 23.24
C TYR A 640 31.35 -14.56 23.27
N TRP A 641 31.48 -13.85 22.16
CA TRP A 641 32.28 -12.64 22.06
C TRP A 641 31.41 -11.50 21.51
N ASP A 642 31.36 -10.38 22.25
CA ASP A 642 30.77 -9.13 21.79
C ASP A 642 31.85 -8.30 21.10
N LEU A 643 31.65 -8.05 19.81
CA LEU A 643 32.62 -7.37 18.95
C LEU A 643 32.35 -5.86 18.85
N GLY A 644 31.35 -5.36 19.61
CA GLY A 644 30.97 -3.97 19.66
C GLY A 644 29.89 -3.60 18.62
N PRO A 645 29.63 -2.29 18.45
CA PRO A 645 28.53 -1.82 17.61
C PRO A 645 28.76 -2.13 16.13
N GLY A 646 27.72 -2.60 15.44
CA GLY A 646 27.76 -2.91 14.01
C GLY A 646 26.54 -3.69 13.52
N TYR A 647 26.40 -3.85 12.20
CA TYR A 647 25.26 -4.47 11.52
C TYR A 647 25.69 -5.42 10.39
N ASN A 648 24.80 -6.33 9.98
CA ASN A 648 24.99 -7.27 8.86
C ASN A 648 26.31 -8.06 8.89
N PRO A 649 26.57 -8.87 9.94
CA PRO A 649 27.79 -9.65 10.02
C PRO A 649 27.80 -10.79 8.99
N CYS A 650 28.98 -11.10 8.43
CA CYS A 650 29.22 -12.21 7.52
C CYS A 650 30.55 -12.90 7.85
N LEU A 651 30.55 -14.23 7.91
CA LEU A 651 31.73 -15.07 8.16
C LEU A 651 32.23 -15.71 6.87
N SER A 652 33.54 -15.87 6.72
CA SER A 652 34.12 -16.76 5.71
C SER A 652 33.76 -18.22 5.99
N ALA A 653 33.80 -19.05 4.95
CA ALA A 653 33.41 -20.46 5.05
C ALA A 653 34.32 -21.27 5.99
N ASP A 654 35.57 -20.86 6.16
CA ASP A 654 36.53 -21.45 7.10
C ASP A 654 36.43 -20.86 8.52
N GLY A 655 35.50 -19.93 8.76
CA GLY A 655 35.26 -19.30 10.06
C GLY A 655 36.35 -18.33 10.51
N LYS A 656 37.39 -18.07 9.71
CA LYS A 656 38.57 -17.27 10.09
C LYS A 656 38.41 -15.78 9.85
N TRP A 657 37.42 -15.35 9.07
CA TRP A 657 37.22 -13.96 8.73
C TRP A 657 35.78 -13.54 8.99
N LEU A 658 35.63 -12.36 9.57
CA LEU A 658 34.35 -11.72 9.85
C LEU A 658 34.34 -10.32 9.25
N ALA A 659 33.30 -9.99 8.49
CA ALA A 659 33.02 -8.65 8.01
C ALA A 659 31.68 -8.15 8.57
N PHE A 660 31.58 -6.87 8.91
CA PHE A 660 30.33 -6.23 9.35
C PHE A 660 30.38 -4.72 9.08
N ALA A 661 29.21 -4.08 9.02
CA ALA A 661 29.09 -2.65 8.83
C ALA A 661 29.15 -1.89 10.16
N ARG A 662 29.96 -0.83 10.26
CA ARG A 662 30.03 0.06 11.44
C ARG A 662 30.30 1.50 10.99
N GLY A 663 29.45 2.43 11.39
CA GLY A 663 29.64 3.87 11.13
C GLY A 663 29.76 4.22 9.64
N GLY A 664 29.05 3.50 8.75
CA GLY A 664 29.12 3.71 7.30
C GLY A 664 30.39 3.15 6.63
N GLN A 665 31.18 2.34 7.34
CA GLN A 665 32.35 1.64 6.80
C GLN A 665 32.19 0.12 7.00
N ILE A 666 32.85 -0.67 6.15
CA ILE A 666 33.02 -2.11 6.40
C ILE A 666 34.20 -2.29 7.35
N VAL A 667 33.94 -2.94 8.48
CA VAL A 667 34.97 -3.44 9.40
C VAL A 667 35.11 -4.92 9.14
N TRP A 668 36.30 -5.34 8.71
CA TRP A 668 36.65 -6.75 8.60
C TRP A 668 37.77 -7.10 9.59
N ARG A 669 37.69 -8.28 10.20
CA ARG A 669 38.68 -8.80 11.15
C ARG A 669 38.91 -10.28 10.95
N LYS A 670 40.10 -10.74 11.38
CA LYS A 670 40.38 -12.17 11.55
C LYS A 670 39.70 -12.66 12.82
N ALA A 671 38.76 -13.59 12.70
CA ALA A 671 38.25 -14.38 13.82
C ALA A 671 39.38 -15.32 14.27
N ARG A 672 39.81 -15.19 15.53
CA ARG A 672 40.99 -15.91 16.04
C ARG A 672 40.71 -17.39 16.24
#